data_AF-A0A944FNX7-F1
#
_entry.id   AF-A0A944FNX7-F1
#
_cell.length_a   1.000
_cell.length_b   1.000
_cell.length_c   1.000
_cell.angle_alpha   90.00
_cell.angle_beta   90.00
_cell.angle_gamma   90.00
#
_symmetry.space_group_name_H-M   'P 1'
#
loop_
_entity.id
_entity.type
_entity.pdbx_description
1 polymer ?
#
loop_
_entity_poly.entity_id
_entity_poly.type
_entity_poly.pdbx_seq_one_letter_code
_entity_poly.pdbx_strand_id
1 'polypeptide(L)'
;MKGKSVLFCIFFILCTVCAQAVPARPGYYKLIQPDGSSINARLTGDEFYKLLTTETGSAIIKDRDGWYSYACFTEDGRRYSSGVHVSDRLSPAAAEARNIPHTLMKQQAAEQRVLRGSLNQKRIANGIDTKAGSGKIKALIILAQFSDLKFKYGKSNFNNMLTQEGYDYNGATGSALDYFKAQFGDSKEFEFVVSDIVTLSRGYAYYGENGDNGLDKRAAEAVAEACKLVDAKVDFSEFDIDNDGEVDNVFLFVAGKDEAEGAGDDHIWSHQWYLADGAGIKLTLDGKIVNNYAVSTEISLDDNGHERFTTIGTFCHEFSHTLGLSDMYDTDYEDSEGTSVGLWGRISIMDYGSYNNGGNTPPNYCALELDMVGIGNCLTLETGEVSLLPLSQEKSYYKMASDIPGEYWLFECRDNRGWDEYLGGSGLLIYHIDKSLQNAGYSDTYQMNMTAAKRWYYNEVNCWPKHQCAYLAECVPGTGSISQVFWPNGSRNAFSGKTTPAFLHWSGRSSELSILNIRNTGNGVSFTVAGPISIGKVETFQDAAIVQWSMAGGNAETLSYISLSSPDGQDIEISVKPYSTGLYSYTFEGLSEKTTYSVKVSTKKGGSGDSVESEFTTKSFYNDGYPFIYLNSADRDSEGYFVCGSQLPLRVFNARNCANVRWTFDGRDIEDDGSGYWTVKTDGLLKAYIDYQDGSNEIISKRITVK
;
A
#
# COMPACT_ATOMS: atom_id res chain seq x y z
N MET A 1 71.44 -20.06 -12.96
CA MET A 1 71.27 -18.95 -12.00
C MET A 1 71.21 -17.64 -12.77
N LYS A 2 70.00 -17.10 -12.98
CA LYS A 2 69.77 -15.74 -13.48
C LYS A 2 68.62 -15.17 -12.66
N GLY A 3 68.87 -14.07 -11.98
CA GLY A 3 67.89 -13.38 -11.16
C GLY A 3 66.81 -12.70 -12.02
N LYS A 4 65.60 -12.66 -11.48
CA LYS A 4 64.56 -11.71 -11.89
C LYS A 4 63.96 -11.11 -10.62
N SER A 5 64.12 -9.79 -10.49
CA SER A 5 63.45 -8.96 -9.51
C SER A 5 61.93 -9.08 -9.70
N VAL A 6 61.20 -9.41 -8.63
CA VAL A 6 59.74 -9.34 -8.60
C VAL A 6 59.36 -8.08 -7.85
N LEU A 7 58.82 -7.12 -8.60
CA LEU A 7 58.19 -5.90 -8.10
C LEU A 7 56.84 -6.29 -7.49
N PHE A 8 56.67 -6.08 -6.19
CA PHE A 8 55.40 -6.31 -5.50
C PHE A 8 54.52 -5.06 -5.69
N CYS A 9 53.66 -5.07 -6.70
CA CYS A 9 52.58 -4.09 -6.82
C CYS A 9 51.49 -4.43 -5.79
N ILE A 10 51.40 -3.66 -4.72
CA ILE A 10 50.29 -3.70 -3.78
C ILE A 10 49.11 -2.97 -4.45
N PHE A 11 48.16 -3.72 -4.98
CA PHE A 11 46.85 -3.21 -5.37
C PHE A 11 46.03 -3.02 -4.09
N PHE A 12 45.81 -1.78 -3.65
CA PHE A 12 44.75 -1.44 -2.71
C PHE A 12 43.43 -1.45 -3.50
N ILE A 13 42.67 -2.54 -3.39
CA ILE A 13 41.27 -2.55 -3.81
C ILE A 13 40.49 -1.85 -2.69
N LEU A 14 40.12 -0.59 -2.90
CA LEU A 14 39.09 0.06 -2.10
C LEU A 14 37.76 -0.58 -2.46
N CYS A 15 37.25 -1.46 -1.59
CA CYS A 15 35.84 -1.81 -1.58
C CYS A 15 35.10 -0.69 -0.83
N THR A 16 34.48 0.23 -1.55
CA THR A 16 33.38 1.04 -1.02
C THR A 16 32.11 0.18 -1.08
N VAL A 17 31.31 0.22 -0.02
CA VAL A 17 30.11 -0.63 0.18
C VAL A 17 28.98 0.22 0.78
N CYS A 18 27.76 -0.04 0.29
CA CYS A 18 26.44 0.64 0.39
C CYS A 18 25.96 1.41 1.64
N ALA A 19 24.70 1.85 1.68
CA ALA A 19 23.91 2.39 2.79
C ALA A 19 22.38 2.08 2.61
N GLN A 20 21.45 2.79 3.26
CA GLN A 20 19.99 2.94 3.03
C GLN A 20 19.75 4.43 3.08
N ALA A 21 19.08 5.06 2.12
CA ALA A 21 18.88 6.49 2.22
C ALA A 21 17.50 6.92 1.81
N VAL A 22 17.07 8.04 2.37
CA VAL A 22 16.00 8.85 1.82
C VAL A 22 16.28 9.09 0.32
N PRO A 23 15.26 8.93 -0.54
CA PRO A 23 15.44 9.23 -1.95
C PRO A 23 15.72 10.72 -2.13
N ALA A 24 16.35 11.09 -3.24
CA ALA A 24 16.53 12.48 -3.62
C ALA A 24 15.19 13.23 -3.55
N ARG A 25 15.20 14.43 -2.97
CA ARG A 25 13.98 15.22 -2.81
C ARG A 25 13.27 15.42 -4.17
N PRO A 26 11.97 15.09 -4.27
CA PRO A 26 11.24 15.23 -5.53
C PRO A 26 11.15 16.66 -6.04
N GLY A 27 11.10 16.77 -7.37
CA GLY A 27 10.81 18.01 -8.07
C GLY A 27 12.05 18.80 -8.49
N TYR A 28 11.81 20.01 -8.98
CA TYR A 28 12.87 20.94 -9.32
C TYR A 28 13.13 21.88 -8.16
N TYR A 29 14.40 22.11 -7.87
CA TYR A 29 14.82 23.13 -6.92
C TYR A 29 15.81 24.10 -7.58
N LYS A 30 15.83 25.31 -7.04
CA LYS A 30 16.59 26.42 -7.59
C LYS A 30 17.99 26.42 -7.02
N LEU A 31 18.97 26.11 -7.87
CA LEU A 31 20.39 26.25 -7.58
C LEU A 31 20.84 27.68 -7.89
N ILE A 32 21.65 28.27 -7.02
CA ILE A 32 22.21 29.62 -7.23
C ILE A 32 23.69 29.50 -7.61
N GLN A 33 24.05 30.11 -8.74
CA GLN A 33 25.43 30.25 -9.19
C GLN A 33 26.18 31.33 -8.39
N PRO A 34 27.52 31.31 -8.35
CA PRO A 34 28.30 32.35 -7.66
C PRO A 34 28.07 33.79 -8.15
N ASP A 35 27.61 33.96 -9.40
CA ASP A 35 27.25 35.27 -9.96
C ASP A 35 25.82 35.73 -9.63
N GLY A 36 25.07 34.92 -8.88
CA GLY A 36 23.68 35.18 -8.50
C GLY A 36 22.64 34.74 -9.54
N SER A 37 23.06 34.23 -10.70
CA SER A 37 22.13 33.56 -11.63
C SER A 37 21.61 32.25 -11.03
N SER A 38 20.50 31.74 -11.54
CA SER A 38 19.85 30.53 -10.99
C SER A 38 19.60 29.47 -12.04
N ILE A 39 19.72 28.20 -11.64
CA ILE A 39 19.44 27.03 -12.45
C ILE A 39 18.34 26.23 -11.78
N ASN A 40 17.29 25.90 -12.52
CA ASN A 40 16.34 24.89 -12.08
C ASN A 40 16.93 23.51 -12.37
N ALA A 41 17.14 22.72 -11.32
CA ALA A 41 17.71 21.40 -11.42
C ALA A 41 16.84 20.37 -10.67
N ARG A 42 16.91 19.13 -11.12
CA ARG A 42 16.29 17.97 -10.49
C ARG A 42 17.40 16.98 -10.14
N LEU A 43 17.43 16.58 -8.88
CA LEU A 43 18.22 15.44 -8.42
C LEU A 43 17.33 14.21 -8.48
N THR A 44 17.85 13.16 -9.11
CA THR A 44 17.20 11.85 -9.15
C THR A 44 18.17 10.84 -8.57
N GLY A 45 17.66 9.94 -7.73
CA GLY A 45 18.44 8.84 -7.20
C GLY A 45 18.37 8.63 -5.70
N ASP A 46 19.28 7.78 -5.23
CA ASP A 46 19.46 7.34 -3.86
C ASP A 46 20.96 7.36 -3.51
N GLU A 47 21.37 6.72 -2.42
CA GLU A 47 22.76 6.65 -2.00
C GLU A 47 23.70 5.96 -3.03
N PHE A 48 23.18 5.19 -3.99
CA PHE A 48 23.97 4.43 -4.98
C PHE A 48 23.92 4.96 -6.40
N TYR A 49 22.88 5.70 -6.72
CA TYR A 49 22.69 6.33 -8.01
C TYR A 49 22.40 7.80 -7.76
N LYS A 50 23.31 8.71 -8.10
CA LYS A 50 23.13 10.16 -7.84
C LYS A 50 23.25 10.95 -9.13
N LEU A 51 22.15 11.53 -9.61
CA LEU A 51 22.16 12.27 -10.87
C LEU A 51 21.44 13.62 -10.75
N LEU A 52 22.21 14.70 -10.88
CA LEU A 52 21.71 16.06 -10.94
C LEU A 52 21.59 16.51 -12.40
N THR A 53 20.40 16.95 -12.82
CA THR A 53 20.11 17.37 -14.19
C THR A 53 19.39 18.71 -14.25
N THR A 54 19.56 19.44 -15.34
CA THR A 54 18.73 20.60 -15.67
C THR A 54 17.32 20.18 -16.11
N GLU A 55 16.38 21.13 -16.20
CA GLU A 55 15.05 20.92 -16.84
C GLU A 55 15.11 20.35 -18.26
N THR A 56 16.23 20.53 -18.97
CA THR A 56 16.44 20.03 -20.33
C THR A 56 17.12 18.66 -20.38
N GLY A 57 17.36 18.03 -19.23
CA GLY A 57 17.95 16.69 -19.10
C GLY A 57 19.47 16.64 -19.24
N SER A 58 20.17 17.78 -19.16
CA SER A 58 21.63 17.80 -19.17
C SER A 58 22.17 17.55 -17.77
N ALA A 59 23.09 16.60 -17.60
CA ALA A 59 23.77 16.34 -16.33
C ALA A 59 24.63 17.54 -15.92
N ILE A 60 24.65 17.84 -14.62
CA ILE A 60 25.43 18.94 -14.05
C ILE A 60 26.20 18.47 -12.82
N ILE A 61 27.30 19.15 -12.52
CA ILE A 61 28.16 18.88 -11.36
C ILE A 61 28.64 20.21 -10.78
N LYS A 62 28.85 20.25 -9.46
CA LYS A 62 29.39 21.43 -8.78
C LYS A 62 30.92 21.39 -8.75
N ASP A 63 31.55 22.39 -9.34
CA ASP A 63 32.99 22.57 -9.31
C ASP A 63 33.47 23.08 -7.94
N ARG A 64 34.75 22.87 -7.67
CA ARG A 64 35.39 23.27 -6.39
C ARG A 64 35.36 24.78 -6.13
N ASP A 65 35.18 25.58 -7.17
CA ASP A 65 35.04 27.04 -7.06
C ASP A 65 33.58 27.48 -6.82
N GLY A 66 32.66 26.53 -6.69
CA GLY A 66 31.26 26.75 -6.38
C GLY A 66 30.35 26.91 -7.60
N TRP A 67 30.88 26.86 -8.83
CA TRP A 67 30.05 26.91 -10.05
C TRP A 67 29.39 25.56 -10.35
N TYR A 68 28.15 25.55 -10.84
CA TYR A 68 27.60 24.39 -11.51
C TYR A 68 28.00 24.39 -12.99
N SER A 69 28.61 23.29 -13.43
CA SER A 69 29.05 23.06 -14.80
C SER A 69 28.35 21.87 -15.41
N TYR A 70 28.26 21.81 -16.74
CA TYR A 70 27.80 20.61 -17.43
C TYR A 70 28.73 19.44 -17.12
N ALA A 71 28.14 18.29 -16.78
CA ALA A 71 28.88 17.08 -16.45
C ALA A 71 28.99 16.15 -17.67
N CYS A 72 30.20 15.65 -17.91
CA CYS A 72 30.49 14.62 -18.91
C CYS A 72 30.84 13.30 -18.22
N PHE A 73 30.85 12.22 -19.01
CA PHE A 73 31.12 10.87 -18.51
C PHE A 73 32.24 10.24 -19.32
N THR A 74 33.13 9.55 -18.61
CA THR A 74 34.15 8.68 -19.19
C THR A 74 33.55 7.35 -19.65
N GLU A 75 34.30 6.55 -20.42
CA GLU A 75 33.84 5.23 -20.88
C GLU A 75 33.51 4.27 -19.73
N ASP A 76 34.18 4.41 -18.59
CA ASP A 76 33.95 3.69 -17.34
C ASP A 76 32.87 4.33 -16.45
N GLY A 77 32.16 5.34 -16.94
CA GLY A 77 30.99 5.92 -16.28
C GLY A 77 31.32 6.97 -15.21
N ARG A 78 32.61 7.24 -14.96
CA ARG A 78 33.04 8.27 -14.01
C ARG A 78 32.63 9.66 -14.52
N ARG A 79 31.90 10.39 -13.68
CA ARG A 79 31.44 11.75 -13.92
C ARG A 79 32.57 12.76 -13.74
N TYR A 80 32.66 13.76 -14.61
CA TYR A 80 33.60 14.87 -14.48
C TYR A 80 33.03 16.17 -15.03
N SER A 81 33.53 17.30 -14.52
CA SER A 81 33.14 18.63 -15.01
C SER A 81 33.69 18.90 -16.40
N SER A 82 32.85 19.39 -17.30
CA SER A 82 33.28 19.91 -18.61
C SER A 82 34.04 21.24 -18.51
N GLY A 83 34.01 21.91 -17.35
CA GLY A 83 34.50 23.27 -17.15
C GLY A 83 33.64 24.35 -17.83
N VAL A 84 32.49 23.99 -18.39
CA VAL A 84 31.53 24.92 -18.98
C VAL A 84 30.37 25.13 -18.03
N HIS A 85 30.26 26.35 -17.49
CA HIS A 85 29.19 26.72 -16.56
C HIS A 85 27.82 26.57 -17.22
N VAL A 86 26.86 26.09 -16.43
CA VAL A 86 25.49 25.96 -16.86
C VAL A 86 24.91 27.36 -17.10
N SER A 87 24.24 27.52 -18.23
CA SER A 87 23.59 28.78 -18.63
C SER A 87 22.49 28.50 -19.64
N ASP A 88 21.61 29.48 -19.87
CA ASP A 88 20.52 29.40 -20.85
C ASP A 88 20.98 29.26 -22.31
N ARG A 89 22.29 29.32 -22.56
CA ARG A 89 22.86 29.21 -23.91
C ARG A 89 23.09 27.74 -24.26
N LEU A 90 22.55 27.32 -25.40
CA LEU A 90 22.93 26.07 -26.06
C LEU A 90 24.44 26.02 -26.28
N SER A 91 25.09 25.04 -25.67
CA SER A 91 26.51 24.77 -25.84
C SER A 91 26.73 23.31 -26.25
N PRO A 92 27.83 22.98 -26.94
CA PRO A 92 28.20 21.59 -27.20
C PRO A 92 28.27 20.75 -25.92
N ALA A 93 28.79 21.33 -24.82
CA ALA A 93 28.83 20.69 -23.51
C ALA A 93 27.43 20.36 -22.97
N ALA A 94 26.45 21.24 -23.16
CA ALA A 94 25.06 20.98 -22.77
C ALA A 94 24.44 19.80 -23.54
N ALA A 95 24.79 19.64 -24.81
CA ALA A 95 24.32 18.52 -25.63
C ALA A 95 25.02 17.21 -25.23
N GLU A 96 26.33 17.25 -25.03
CA GLU A 96 27.13 16.09 -24.59
C GLU A 96 26.71 15.59 -23.20
N ALA A 97 26.39 16.52 -22.29
CA ALA A 97 25.91 16.20 -20.93
C ALA A 97 24.55 15.48 -20.89
N ARG A 98 23.84 15.33 -22.02
CA ARG A 98 22.64 14.48 -22.12
C ARG A 98 22.98 13.01 -22.41
N ASN A 99 24.21 12.71 -22.82
CA ASN A 99 24.67 11.35 -23.06
C ASN A 99 25.05 10.68 -21.73
N ILE A 100 24.05 10.49 -20.88
CA ILE A 100 24.22 9.92 -19.54
C ILE A 100 24.30 8.39 -19.67
N PRO A 101 25.35 7.73 -19.18
CA PRO A 101 25.51 6.28 -19.28
C PRO A 101 24.68 5.56 -18.21
N HIS A 102 23.34 5.69 -18.29
CA HIS A 102 22.40 5.17 -17.28
C HIS A 102 22.66 3.69 -16.95
N THR A 103 22.84 2.84 -17.96
CA THR A 103 23.09 1.41 -17.75
C THR A 103 24.33 1.14 -16.90
N LEU A 104 25.42 1.88 -17.12
CA LEU A 104 26.67 1.66 -16.39
C LEU A 104 26.59 2.19 -14.96
N MET A 105 26.00 3.37 -14.76
CA MET A 105 25.75 3.92 -13.42
C MET A 105 24.85 2.98 -12.59
N LYS A 106 23.83 2.40 -13.22
CA LYS A 106 22.96 1.41 -12.58
C LYS A 106 23.71 0.12 -12.23
N GLN A 107 24.57 -0.38 -13.12
CA GLN A 107 25.40 -1.56 -12.84
C GLN A 107 26.35 -1.30 -11.65
N GLN A 108 26.94 -0.11 -11.55
CA GLN A 108 27.78 0.26 -10.41
C GLN A 108 26.97 0.33 -9.11
N ALA A 109 25.77 0.91 -9.15
CA ALA A 109 24.84 0.91 -8.03
C ALA A 109 24.44 -0.52 -7.61
N ALA A 110 24.37 -1.44 -8.57
CA ALA A 110 23.94 -2.80 -8.35
C ALA A 110 24.94 -3.70 -7.63
N GLU A 111 26.23 -3.61 -7.98
CA GLU A 111 27.30 -4.36 -7.28
C GLU A 111 27.28 -4.10 -5.78
N GLN A 112 26.95 -2.86 -5.44
CA GLN A 112 26.86 -2.34 -4.10
C GLN A 112 25.63 -2.97 -3.41
N ARG A 113 24.44 -2.87 -4.02
CA ARG A 113 23.18 -3.43 -3.51
C ARG A 113 23.25 -4.95 -3.26
N VAL A 114 23.94 -5.71 -4.12
CA VAL A 114 24.22 -7.16 -3.95
C VAL A 114 24.88 -7.47 -2.61
N LEU A 115 25.91 -6.71 -2.24
CA LEU A 115 26.66 -6.95 -1.01
C LEU A 115 25.79 -6.68 0.22
N ARG A 116 25.01 -5.59 0.23
CA ARG A 116 24.04 -5.27 1.29
C ARG A 116 22.99 -6.37 1.45
N GLY A 117 22.39 -6.79 0.33
CA GLY A 117 21.44 -7.89 0.32
C GLY A 117 22.03 -9.11 1.03
N SER A 118 23.25 -9.55 0.69
CA SER A 118 23.90 -10.69 1.36
C SER A 118 24.12 -10.48 2.87
N LEU A 119 24.42 -9.26 3.32
CA LEU A 119 24.59 -8.95 4.74
C LEU A 119 23.27 -9.06 5.51
N ASN A 120 22.18 -8.51 4.95
CA ASN A 120 20.85 -8.67 5.53
C ASN A 120 20.45 -10.16 5.64
N GLN A 121 20.88 -11.03 4.71
CA GLN A 121 20.67 -12.50 4.83
C GLN A 121 21.26 -13.02 6.11
N LYS A 122 22.52 -12.67 6.34
CA LYS A 122 23.31 -13.24 7.42
C LYS A 122 22.73 -12.75 8.74
N ARG A 123 22.34 -11.47 8.82
CA ARG A 123 21.74 -10.89 10.03
C ARG A 123 20.38 -11.51 10.36
N ILE A 124 19.46 -11.60 9.39
CA ILE A 124 18.15 -12.24 9.57
C ILE A 124 18.30 -13.74 9.91
N ALA A 125 19.16 -14.46 9.19
CA ALA A 125 19.40 -15.88 9.44
C ALA A 125 20.04 -16.14 10.82
N ASN A 126 20.75 -15.17 11.38
CA ASN A 126 21.33 -15.23 12.71
C ASN A 126 20.35 -14.81 13.83
N GLY A 127 19.09 -14.50 13.51
CA GLY A 127 18.08 -14.13 14.50
C GLY A 127 18.31 -12.77 15.14
N ILE A 128 19.06 -11.89 14.48
CA ILE A 128 19.12 -10.46 14.83
C ILE A 128 17.81 -9.87 14.29
N ASP A 129 16.74 -10.04 15.07
CA ASP A 129 15.38 -9.65 14.73
C ASP A 129 15.31 -8.15 14.40
N THR A 130 14.27 -7.76 13.67
CA THR A 130 13.91 -6.35 13.50
C THR A 130 13.80 -5.70 14.90
N LYS A 131 14.59 -4.65 15.17
CA LYS A 131 14.86 -4.08 16.51
C LYS A 131 13.64 -3.46 17.22
N ALA A 132 12.45 -3.72 16.70
CA ALA A 132 11.16 -3.40 17.31
C ALA A 132 10.74 -4.39 18.43
N GLY A 133 11.62 -5.30 18.88
CA GLY A 133 11.39 -6.26 19.99
C GLY A 133 10.81 -5.61 21.26
N SER A 134 10.22 -6.39 22.18
CA SER A 134 9.28 -5.97 23.26
C SER A 134 9.75 -4.94 24.32
N GLY A 135 10.88 -4.25 24.13
CA GLY A 135 11.47 -3.30 25.07
C GLY A 135 11.39 -1.82 24.65
N LYS A 136 12.03 -0.99 25.46
CA LYS A 136 12.28 0.44 25.19
C LYS A 136 13.30 0.59 24.06
N ILE A 137 13.05 1.48 23.11
CA ILE A 137 14.00 1.81 22.05
C ILE A 137 14.81 3.02 22.49
N LYS A 138 16.10 2.83 22.74
CA LYS A 138 17.04 3.91 23.09
C LYS A 138 18.02 4.12 21.93
N ALA A 139 18.17 5.36 21.49
CA ALA A 139 19.08 5.70 20.39
C ALA A 139 20.06 6.78 20.81
N LEU A 140 21.34 6.58 20.46
CA LEU A 140 22.39 7.57 20.64
C LEU A 140 22.44 8.48 19.42
N ILE A 141 22.23 9.78 19.63
CA ILE A 141 22.30 10.80 18.58
C ILE A 141 23.56 11.63 18.78
N ILE A 142 24.53 11.48 17.90
CA ILE A 142 25.81 12.17 17.97
C ILE A 142 25.77 13.42 17.10
N LEU A 143 26.22 14.56 17.64
CA LEU A 143 26.36 15.80 16.87
C LEU A 143 27.85 16.01 16.53
N ALA A 144 28.20 15.92 15.25
CA ALA A 144 29.58 16.07 14.78
C ALA A 144 29.74 17.23 13.80
N GLN A 145 30.59 18.19 14.15
CA GLN A 145 31.04 19.21 13.21
C GLN A 145 32.43 18.87 12.68
N PHE A 146 32.80 19.50 11.57
CA PHE A 146 34.09 19.27 10.93
C PHE A 146 35.17 20.23 11.45
N SER A 147 36.43 19.98 11.10
CA SER A 147 37.54 20.87 11.48
C SER A 147 37.39 22.26 10.85
N ASP A 148 36.81 22.33 9.65
CA ASP A 148 36.65 23.54 8.82
C ASP A 148 35.20 24.03 8.67
N LEU A 149 34.20 23.22 9.08
CA LEU A 149 32.78 23.58 9.02
C LEU A 149 32.11 23.32 10.37
N LYS A 150 31.53 24.37 10.95
CA LYS A 150 30.88 24.36 12.26
C LYS A 150 29.36 24.38 12.10
N PHE A 151 28.65 23.79 13.06
CA PHE A 151 27.19 23.89 13.11
C PHE A 151 26.76 25.37 13.19
N LYS A 152 25.71 25.72 12.45
CA LYS A 152 25.00 27.01 12.58
C LYS A 152 24.02 27.01 13.75
N TYR A 153 23.51 25.84 14.13
CA TYR A 153 22.51 25.60 15.15
C TYR A 153 23.11 24.83 16.33
N GLY A 154 22.60 25.10 17.53
CA GLY A 154 23.13 24.49 18.75
C GLY A 154 22.51 23.13 19.06
N LYS A 155 23.10 22.40 20.02
CA LYS A 155 22.54 21.15 20.57
C LYS A 155 21.06 21.28 20.98
N SER A 156 20.65 22.44 21.47
CA SER A 156 19.24 22.71 21.83
C SER A 156 18.29 22.60 20.65
N ASN A 157 18.70 22.99 19.44
CA ASN A 157 17.86 22.87 18.25
C ASN A 157 17.61 21.40 17.90
N PHE A 158 18.66 20.58 17.92
CA PHE A 158 18.55 19.13 17.71
C PHE A 158 17.72 18.46 18.82
N ASN A 159 17.98 18.78 20.08
CA ASN A 159 17.18 18.29 21.21
C ASN A 159 15.70 18.61 21.02
N ASN A 160 15.38 19.84 20.64
CA ASN A 160 13.99 20.27 20.46
C ASN A 160 13.33 19.52 19.30
N MET A 161 13.98 19.46 18.14
CA MET A 161 13.47 18.72 16.98
C MET A 161 13.25 17.23 17.27
N LEU A 162 14.10 16.63 18.09
CA LEU A 162 14.02 15.21 18.41
C LEU A 162 13.05 14.90 19.54
N THR A 163 12.91 15.78 20.55
CA THR A 163 12.29 15.40 21.85
C THR A 163 11.29 16.41 22.42
N GLN A 164 11.22 17.64 21.92
CA GLN A 164 10.32 18.65 22.47
C GLN A 164 8.87 18.30 22.11
N GLU A 165 8.05 18.07 23.14
CA GLU A 165 6.61 17.88 22.98
C GLU A 165 5.99 19.10 22.29
N GLY A 166 5.27 18.85 21.20
CA GLY A 166 4.60 19.89 20.41
C GLY A 166 5.56 20.81 19.67
N TYR A 167 6.75 20.30 19.28
CA TYR A 167 7.69 21.05 18.45
C TYR A 167 7.05 21.52 17.14
N ASP A 168 7.10 22.83 16.88
CA ASP A 168 6.36 23.51 15.81
C ASP A 168 7.25 24.36 14.89
N TYR A 169 8.57 24.31 15.07
CA TYR A 169 9.50 25.12 14.30
C TYR A 169 9.32 24.85 12.80
N ASN A 170 9.22 25.93 12.02
CA ASN A 170 9.00 25.89 10.58
C ASN A 170 7.76 25.07 10.14
N GLY A 171 6.74 25.01 11.00
CA GLY A 171 5.48 24.31 10.71
C GLY A 171 5.55 22.80 10.90
N ALA A 172 6.53 22.30 11.67
CA ALA A 172 6.55 20.91 12.11
C ALA A 172 5.26 20.55 12.87
N THR A 173 4.73 19.35 12.61
CA THR A 173 3.55 18.86 13.33
C THR A 173 3.89 18.43 14.77
N GLY A 174 5.15 18.08 15.01
CA GLY A 174 5.68 17.67 16.31
C GLY A 174 7.17 17.34 16.19
N SER A 175 7.76 16.89 17.30
CA SER A 175 9.13 16.35 17.30
C SER A 175 9.18 14.93 16.73
N ALA A 176 10.37 14.42 16.46
CA ALA A 176 10.53 13.00 16.11
C ALA A 176 9.95 12.08 17.20
N LEU A 177 10.12 12.42 18.48
CA LEU A 177 9.53 11.67 19.58
C LEU A 177 8.00 11.74 19.58
N ASP A 178 7.40 12.89 19.25
CA ASP A 178 5.95 13.00 19.09
C ASP A 178 5.45 12.12 17.94
N TYR A 179 6.20 12.06 16.83
CA TYR A 179 5.90 11.20 15.69
C TYR A 179 5.89 9.72 16.08
N PHE A 180 6.98 9.22 16.68
CA PHE A 180 7.07 7.80 17.09
C PHE A 180 6.07 7.45 18.19
N LYS A 181 5.78 8.36 19.12
CA LYS A 181 4.67 8.19 20.08
C LYS A 181 3.33 8.07 19.37
N ALA A 182 3.07 8.88 18.34
CA ALA A 182 1.84 8.79 17.56
C ALA A 182 1.73 7.43 16.84
N GLN A 183 2.83 6.87 16.33
CA GLN A 183 2.82 5.58 15.62
C GLN A 183 2.70 4.38 16.57
N PHE A 184 3.45 4.36 17.66
CA PHE A 184 3.54 3.19 18.55
C PHE A 184 2.59 3.27 19.75
N GLY A 185 2.10 4.46 20.11
CA GLY A 185 1.35 4.66 21.36
C GLY A 185 2.11 4.10 22.56
N ASP A 186 1.41 3.43 23.47
CA ASP A 186 2.01 2.82 24.67
C ASP A 186 2.71 1.47 24.40
N SER A 187 2.74 1.00 23.14
CA SER A 187 3.38 -0.29 22.82
C SER A 187 4.91 -0.24 22.86
N LYS A 188 5.50 0.96 22.78
CA LYS A 188 6.94 1.22 22.84
C LYS A 188 7.24 2.53 23.53
N GLU A 189 8.32 2.53 24.32
CA GLU A 189 8.95 3.75 24.80
C GLU A 189 10.13 4.10 23.89
N PHE A 190 10.26 5.36 23.49
CA PHE A 190 11.40 5.87 22.73
C PHE A 190 12.19 6.87 23.57
N GLU A 191 13.51 6.76 23.54
CA GLU A 191 14.43 7.72 24.14
C GLU A 191 15.56 8.07 23.16
N PHE A 192 15.67 9.36 22.84
CA PHE A 192 16.74 9.90 22.00
C PHE A 192 17.74 10.66 22.87
N VAL A 193 18.95 10.12 22.99
CA VAL A 193 20.02 10.71 23.79
C VAL A 193 20.96 11.50 22.90
N VAL A 194 20.92 12.83 23.00
CA VAL A 194 21.75 13.71 22.16
C VAL A 194 23.08 14.03 22.84
N SER A 195 24.19 13.70 22.18
CA SER A 195 25.55 13.96 22.67
C SER A 195 25.87 15.45 22.74
N ASP A 196 27.00 15.80 23.37
CA ASP A 196 27.62 17.10 23.13
C ASP A 196 28.17 17.17 21.69
N ILE A 197 28.33 18.39 21.16
CA ILE A 197 28.94 18.60 19.85
C ILE A 197 30.42 18.21 19.91
N VAL A 198 30.83 17.27 19.06
CA VAL A 198 32.23 16.88 18.87
C VAL A 198 32.77 17.45 17.55
N THR A 199 34.08 17.64 17.48
CA THR A 199 34.75 18.12 16.26
C THR A 199 35.60 17.02 15.66
N LEU A 200 35.25 16.59 14.45
CA LEU A 200 36.03 15.66 13.66
C LEU A 200 37.37 16.28 13.24
N SER A 201 38.38 15.43 13.09
CA SER A 201 39.77 15.83 12.85
C SER A 201 40.03 16.35 11.43
N ARG A 202 39.16 16.03 10.47
CA ARG A 202 39.24 16.49 9.07
C ARG A 202 38.08 17.39 8.67
N GLY A 203 38.21 17.99 7.50
CA GLY A 203 37.21 18.89 6.92
C GLY A 203 36.03 18.15 6.30
N TYR A 204 34.93 18.85 6.06
CA TYR A 204 33.69 18.26 5.55
C TYR A 204 33.92 17.50 4.22
N ALA A 205 34.65 18.12 3.29
CA ALA A 205 34.96 17.53 1.99
C ALA A 205 35.82 16.25 2.08
N TYR A 206 36.58 16.03 3.16
CA TYR A 206 37.32 14.77 3.32
C TYR A 206 36.37 13.59 3.59
N TYR A 207 35.34 13.82 4.42
CA TYR A 207 34.40 12.77 4.82
C TYR A 207 33.25 12.59 3.81
N GLY A 208 32.79 13.68 3.18
CA GLY A 208 31.71 13.68 2.20
C GLY A 208 32.14 13.55 0.74
N GLU A 209 33.44 13.41 0.43
CA GLU A 209 33.90 13.18 -0.95
C GLU A 209 33.33 11.87 -1.52
N ASN A 210 32.67 11.99 -2.67
CA ASN A 210 32.29 10.83 -3.47
C ASN A 210 33.50 10.13 -4.10
N GLY A 211 33.47 8.79 -4.14
CA GLY A 211 34.38 7.96 -4.92
C GLY A 211 34.11 8.03 -6.42
N ASP A 212 34.91 7.33 -7.22
CA ASP A 212 34.75 7.29 -8.69
C ASP A 212 33.39 6.71 -9.14
N ASN A 213 32.72 5.98 -8.25
CA ASN A 213 31.38 5.42 -8.41
C ASN A 213 30.25 6.35 -7.90
N GLY A 214 30.56 7.58 -7.48
CA GLY A 214 29.58 8.55 -6.99
C GLY A 214 29.10 8.34 -5.55
N LEU A 215 29.72 7.43 -4.80
CA LEU A 215 29.31 7.08 -3.42
C LEU A 215 30.17 7.76 -2.37
N ASP A 216 29.58 8.09 -1.22
CA ASP A 216 30.30 8.62 -0.06
C ASP A 216 31.46 7.69 0.32
N LYS A 217 32.69 8.18 0.19
CA LYS A 217 33.87 7.34 0.39
C LYS A 217 34.18 7.09 1.86
N ARG A 218 33.82 8.03 2.74
CA ARG A 218 34.35 8.11 4.12
C ARG A 218 33.32 8.49 5.18
N ALA A 219 32.03 8.43 4.89
CA ALA A 219 30.99 8.71 5.89
C ALA A 219 31.10 7.78 7.13
N ALA A 220 31.38 6.49 6.91
CA ALA A 220 31.61 5.53 7.99
C ALA A 220 32.84 5.88 8.87
N GLU A 221 33.88 6.51 8.31
CA GLU A 221 35.02 7.01 9.10
C GLU A 221 34.58 8.16 10.02
N ALA A 222 33.72 9.06 9.54
CA ALA A 222 33.17 10.16 10.34
C ALA A 222 32.38 9.63 11.54
N VAL A 223 31.52 8.63 11.32
CA VAL A 223 30.73 7.98 12.38
C VAL A 223 31.63 7.30 13.41
N ALA A 224 32.59 6.49 12.95
CA ALA A 224 33.49 5.77 13.85
C ALA A 224 34.36 6.73 14.68
N GLU A 225 34.79 7.85 14.10
CA GLU A 225 35.52 8.89 14.82
C GLU A 225 34.61 9.63 15.82
N ALA A 226 33.40 10.02 15.41
CA ALA A 226 32.43 10.67 16.27
C ALA A 226 32.09 9.82 17.51
N CYS A 227 31.90 8.52 17.33
CA CYS A 227 31.66 7.57 18.42
C CYS A 227 32.81 7.58 19.44
N LYS A 228 34.06 7.48 18.96
CA LYS A 228 35.26 7.53 19.83
C LYS A 228 35.39 8.85 20.58
N LEU A 229 34.95 9.97 19.97
CA LEU A 229 35.03 11.28 20.60
C LEU A 229 34.00 11.46 21.73
N VAL A 230 32.88 10.74 21.70
CA VAL A 230 31.84 10.81 22.75
C VAL A 230 31.99 9.73 23.82
N ASP A 231 32.71 8.64 23.54
CA ASP A 231 32.96 7.48 24.41
C ASP A 231 33.30 7.84 25.87
N ALA A 232 34.19 8.82 26.08
CA ALA A 232 34.57 9.24 27.44
C ALA A 232 33.42 9.83 28.28
N LYS A 233 32.27 10.15 27.67
CA LYS A 233 31.08 10.74 28.31
C LYS A 233 29.81 9.92 28.08
N VAL A 234 29.83 8.92 27.21
CA VAL A 234 28.66 8.13 26.79
C VAL A 234 29.04 6.67 26.91
N ASP A 235 28.31 5.94 27.76
CA ASP A 235 28.46 4.49 27.88
C ASP A 235 27.67 3.81 26.75
N PHE A 236 28.38 3.25 25.77
CA PHE A 236 27.77 2.56 24.63
C PHE A 236 27.03 1.28 25.03
N SER A 237 27.33 0.71 26.20
CA SER A 237 26.63 -0.48 26.69
C SER A 237 25.16 -0.23 27.04
N GLU A 238 24.77 1.02 27.28
CA GLU A 238 23.38 1.41 27.53
C GLU A 238 22.48 1.37 26.28
N PHE A 239 23.08 1.23 25.09
CA PHE A 239 22.39 1.25 23.80
C PHE A 239 22.35 -0.13 23.13
N ASP A 240 22.72 -1.19 23.86
CA ASP A 240 22.47 -2.59 23.52
C ASP A 240 21.31 -3.08 24.41
N ILE A 241 20.07 -2.83 23.97
CA ILE A 241 18.89 -3.05 24.79
C ILE A 241 18.51 -4.53 24.84
N ASP A 242 18.73 -5.27 23.76
CA ASP A 242 18.41 -6.69 23.67
C ASP A 242 19.53 -7.61 24.18
N ASN A 243 20.70 -7.05 24.49
CA ASN A 243 21.91 -7.73 24.98
C ASN A 243 22.51 -8.71 23.96
N ASP A 244 22.38 -8.44 22.67
CA ASP A 244 22.99 -9.24 21.60
C ASP A 244 24.51 -8.98 21.45
N GLY A 245 25.03 -7.94 22.11
CA GLY A 245 26.43 -7.54 22.09
C GLY A 245 26.76 -6.45 21.06
N GLU A 246 25.77 -6.00 20.28
CA GLU A 246 25.85 -4.87 19.35
C GLU A 246 25.07 -3.66 19.89
N VAL A 247 25.51 -2.45 19.52
CA VAL A 247 24.74 -1.23 19.77
C VAL A 247 23.59 -1.14 18.78
N ASP A 248 22.38 -0.90 19.29
CA ASP A 248 21.15 -0.95 18.51
C ASP A 248 21.06 0.18 17.50
N ASN A 249 21.22 1.41 17.96
CA ASN A 249 20.92 2.62 17.19
C ASN A 249 21.93 3.73 17.47
N VAL A 250 22.81 3.99 16.50
CA VAL A 250 23.65 5.20 16.45
C VAL A 250 23.19 6.07 15.29
N PHE A 251 22.85 7.32 15.57
CA PHE A 251 22.52 8.31 14.56
C PHE A 251 23.51 9.47 14.63
N LEU A 252 24.02 9.93 13.50
CA LEU A 252 24.95 11.07 13.42
C LEU A 252 24.27 12.24 12.71
N PHE A 253 24.24 13.42 13.33
CA PHE A 253 24.06 14.66 12.58
C PHE A 253 25.42 15.28 12.30
N VAL A 254 25.65 15.68 11.05
CA VAL A 254 26.85 16.43 10.64
C VAL A 254 26.55 17.88 10.28
N ALA A 255 27.50 18.79 10.53
CA ALA A 255 27.36 20.20 10.17
C ALA A 255 27.34 20.41 8.65
N GLY A 256 26.50 21.32 8.16
CA GLY A 256 26.38 21.60 6.71
C GLY A 256 25.15 20.99 6.05
N LYS A 257 25.16 20.99 4.71
CA LYS A 257 24.01 20.64 3.86
C LYS A 257 24.02 19.17 3.44
N ASP A 258 22.85 18.67 3.06
CA ASP A 258 22.70 17.31 2.50
C ASP A 258 22.97 17.23 1.01
N GLU A 259 23.71 16.20 0.58
CA GLU A 259 23.83 15.90 -0.85
C GLU A 259 22.48 15.48 -1.46
N ALA A 260 21.61 14.79 -0.70
CA ALA A 260 20.26 14.40 -1.10
C ALA A 260 19.33 15.60 -1.36
N GLU A 261 19.74 16.79 -0.90
CA GLU A 261 19.06 18.07 -1.13
C GLU A 261 19.90 19.03 -2.00
N GLY A 262 20.96 18.55 -2.67
CA GLY A 262 21.70 19.31 -3.68
C GLY A 262 22.89 20.13 -3.19
N ALA A 263 23.49 19.78 -2.05
CA ALA A 263 24.70 20.45 -1.53
C ALA A 263 25.94 20.36 -2.45
N GLY A 264 26.08 19.23 -3.15
CA GLY A 264 27.21 18.86 -4.02
C GLY A 264 27.97 17.63 -3.51
N ASP A 265 28.73 16.99 -4.42
CA ASP A 265 29.43 15.69 -4.26
C ASP A 265 30.55 15.63 -3.18
N ASP A 266 30.76 16.71 -2.43
CA ASP A 266 31.70 16.81 -1.31
C ASP A 266 31.00 16.86 0.06
N HIS A 267 29.68 16.70 0.08
CA HIS A 267 28.85 16.59 1.27
C HIS A 267 28.36 15.16 1.43
N ILE A 268 28.04 14.78 2.67
CA ILE A 268 27.48 13.45 2.97
C ILE A 268 26.03 13.40 2.49
N TRP A 269 25.66 12.30 1.83
CA TRP A 269 24.26 11.96 1.53
C TRP A 269 23.66 11.27 2.76
N SER A 270 22.52 11.75 3.28
CA SER A 270 21.86 11.12 4.44
C SER A 270 21.61 9.62 4.22
N HIS A 271 22.06 8.74 5.12
CA HIS A 271 21.90 7.30 4.96
C HIS A 271 22.08 6.45 6.24
N GLN A 272 21.60 5.21 6.28
CA GLN A 272 21.90 4.14 7.23
C GLN A 272 22.90 3.11 6.68
N TRP A 273 23.89 2.70 7.45
CA TRP A 273 24.83 1.65 7.03
C TRP A 273 25.45 0.84 8.20
N TYR A 274 26.42 -0.02 7.86
CA TYR A 274 27.15 -0.88 8.78
C TYR A 274 28.66 -0.56 8.78
N LEU A 275 29.23 -0.27 9.94
CA LEU A 275 30.67 -0.05 10.12
C LEU A 275 31.46 -1.33 9.84
N ALA A 276 31.21 -2.40 10.57
CA ALA A 276 32.03 -3.60 10.54
C ALA A 276 31.70 -4.49 9.34
N ASP A 277 30.41 -4.74 9.12
CA ASP A 277 29.93 -5.61 8.05
C ASP A 277 29.99 -4.95 6.66
N GLY A 278 29.83 -3.63 6.63
CA GLY A 278 29.80 -2.83 5.40
C GLY A 278 31.14 -2.16 5.09
N ALA A 279 31.55 -1.19 5.91
CA ALA A 279 32.77 -0.42 5.70
C ALA A 279 34.07 -1.13 6.14
N GLY A 280 33.98 -2.33 6.75
CA GLY A 280 35.13 -3.05 7.29
C GLY A 280 35.77 -2.39 8.52
N ILE A 281 35.13 -1.38 9.11
CA ILE A 281 35.57 -0.66 10.28
C ILE A 281 35.08 -1.39 11.53
N LYS A 282 35.99 -2.09 12.20
CA LYS A 282 35.68 -2.75 13.47
C LYS A 282 35.78 -1.74 14.61
N LEU A 283 34.65 -1.42 15.23
CA LEU A 283 34.56 -0.54 16.39
C LEU A 283 33.91 -1.27 17.56
N THR A 284 34.61 -1.30 18.69
CA THR A 284 34.10 -1.82 19.95
C THR A 284 34.34 -0.77 21.02
N LEU A 285 33.27 -0.33 21.67
CA LEU A 285 33.24 0.67 22.73
C LEU A 285 32.42 0.10 23.89
N ASP A 286 32.91 0.27 25.12
CA ASP A 286 32.28 -0.29 26.34
C ASP A 286 31.89 -1.78 26.24
N GLY A 287 32.69 -2.56 25.51
CA GLY A 287 32.46 -3.99 25.31
C GLY A 287 31.35 -4.34 24.31
N LYS A 288 30.73 -3.36 23.65
CA LYS A 288 29.71 -3.55 22.60
C LYS A 288 30.25 -3.22 21.22
N ILE A 289 29.77 -3.92 20.20
CA ILE A 289 30.12 -3.67 18.81
C ILE A 289 29.25 -2.53 18.27
N VAL A 290 29.88 -1.47 17.76
CA VAL A 290 29.15 -0.44 17.01
C VAL A 290 29.21 -0.82 15.55
N ASN A 291 28.07 -1.22 14.99
CA ASN A 291 27.98 -1.68 13.61
C ASN A 291 26.92 -0.87 12.84
N ASN A 292 25.66 -0.98 13.22
CA ASN A 292 24.57 -0.24 12.59
C ASN A 292 24.64 1.26 12.91
N TYR A 293 24.56 2.12 11.90
CA TYR A 293 24.47 3.57 12.07
C TYR A 293 23.54 4.20 11.04
N ALA A 294 23.04 5.40 11.33
CA ALA A 294 22.48 6.33 10.35
C ALA A 294 23.14 7.71 10.44
N VAL A 295 23.14 8.47 9.36
CA VAL A 295 23.71 9.82 9.26
C VAL A 295 22.76 10.75 8.54
N SER A 296 22.64 11.98 9.02
CA SER A 296 21.97 13.09 8.35
C SER A 296 22.69 14.41 8.60
N THR A 297 22.20 15.48 8.00
CA THR A 297 22.88 16.79 7.99
C THR A 297 22.06 17.87 8.68
N GLU A 298 22.74 18.95 9.08
CA GLU A 298 22.13 20.07 9.81
C GLU A 298 21.20 20.93 8.95
N ILE A 299 21.53 21.11 7.67
CA ILE A 299 20.92 22.12 6.81
C ILE A 299 20.12 21.46 5.70
N SER A 300 18.83 21.75 5.68
CA SER A 300 17.91 21.46 4.57
C SER A 300 17.72 22.72 3.72
N LEU A 301 17.27 22.56 2.48
CA LEU A 301 16.81 23.63 1.60
C LEU A 301 15.27 23.69 1.57
N ASP A 302 14.67 24.87 1.55
CA ASP A 302 13.24 25.03 1.25
C ASP A 302 12.97 24.91 -0.27
N ASP A 303 11.70 24.96 -0.70
CA ASP A 303 11.33 24.90 -2.14
C ASP A 303 11.95 26.03 -2.99
N ASN A 304 12.39 27.12 -2.35
CA ASN A 304 13.01 28.26 -3.00
C ASN A 304 14.55 28.19 -2.99
N GLY A 305 15.13 27.13 -2.42
CA GLY A 305 16.58 26.95 -2.28
C GLY A 305 17.19 27.70 -1.10
N HIS A 306 16.40 28.22 -0.15
CA HIS A 306 16.92 28.86 1.05
C HIS A 306 17.31 27.82 2.10
N GLU A 307 18.45 28.04 2.73
CA GLU A 307 18.93 27.20 3.84
C GLU A 307 18.05 27.37 5.09
N ARG A 308 17.73 26.26 5.72
CA ARG A 308 17.02 26.17 7.00
C ARG A 308 17.58 25.02 7.83
N PHE A 309 17.21 24.98 9.12
CA PHE A 309 17.47 23.81 9.94
C PHE A 309 16.76 22.57 9.36
N THR A 310 17.41 21.41 9.48
CA THR A 310 16.87 20.13 9.03
C THR A 310 15.51 19.82 9.65
N THR A 311 14.75 18.95 8.99
CA THR A 311 13.39 18.59 9.39
C THR A 311 13.32 17.18 9.95
N ILE A 312 12.20 16.85 10.61
CA ILE A 312 12.03 15.55 11.25
C ILE A 312 11.88 14.39 10.25
N GLY A 313 11.47 14.66 9.00
CA GLY A 313 11.08 13.63 8.05
C GLY A 313 12.20 12.67 7.68
N THR A 314 13.37 13.18 7.30
CA THR A 314 14.54 12.36 7.00
C THR A 314 14.95 11.52 8.21
N PHE A 315 15.04 12.14 9.39
CA PHE A 315 15.34 11.40 10.62
C PHE A 315 14.33 10.26 10.86
N CYS A 316 13.03 10.52 10.72
CA CYS A 316 12.00 9.52 10.95
C CYS A 316 12.04 8.40 9.92
N HIS A 317 12.33 8.69 8.65
CA HIS A 317 12.52 7.69 7.60
C HIS A 317 13.72 6.78 7.88
N GLU A 318 14.90 7.36 8.10
CA GLU A 318 16.13 6.62 8.39
C GLU A 318 16.02 5.79 9.68
N PHE A 319 15.42 6.37 10.72
CA PHE A 319 15.19 5.66 11.96
C PHE A 319 14.18 4.52 11.79
N SER A 320 13.22 4.64 10.86
CA SER A 320 12.27 3.56 10.57
C SER A 320 12.92 2.34 9.90
N HIS A 321 14.02 2.51 9.17
CA HIS A 321 14.82 1.37 8.68
C HIS A 321 15.41 0.55 9.81
N THR A 322 15.83 1.19 10.91
CA THR A 322 16.37 0.45 12.07
C THR A 322 15.29 -0.40 12.76
N LEU A 323 14.01 -0.07 12.55
CA LEU A 323 12.85 -0.83 13.02
C LEU A 323 12.44 -1.96 12.07
N GLY A 324 13.13 -2.13 10.93
CA GLY A 324 12.90 -3.21 9.98
C GLY A 324 12.04 -2.85 8.77
N LEU A 325 11.78 -1.57 8.54
CA LEU A 325 11.03 -1.13 7.36
C LEU A 325 11.93 -1.04 6.11
N SER A 326 11.41 -1.49 4.98
CA SER A 326 12.04 -1.43 3.65
C SER A 326 11.55 -0.20 2.89
N ASP A 327 12.37 0.27 1.96
CA ASP A 327 11.98 1.30 1.00
C ASP A 327 10.86 0.80 0.08
N MET A 328 9.88 1.67 -0.16
CA MET A 328 8.69 1.38 -0.93
C MET A 328 8.65 2.12 -2.27
N TYR A 329 9.53 3.11 -2.47
CA TYR A 329 9.77 3.72 -3.77
C TYR A 329 10.53 2.76 -4.70
N ASP A 330 10.69 3.13 -5.96
CA ASP A 330 11.52 2.36 -6.89
C ASP A 330 12.99 2.73 -6.64
N THR A 331 13.75 1.83 -6.03
CA THR A 331 15.16 2.04 -5.68
C THR A 331 16.13 1.80 -6.84
N ASP A 332 15.73 1.19 -7.96
CA ASP A 332 16.65 0.93 -9.08
C ASP A 332 16.65 2.06 -10.13
N TYR A 333 15.65 2.93 -10.05
CA TYR A 333 15.47 4.10 -10.91
C TYR A 333 15.44 3.72 -12.40
N GLU A 334 15.03 2.50 -12.75
CA GLU A 334 15.18 1.98 -14.10
C GLU A 334 14.14 2.48 -15.09
N ASP A 335 12.95 1.89 -15.01
CA ASP A 335 11.84 2.12 -15.93
C ASP A 335 10.96 3.30 -15.46
N SER A 336 11.05 3.67 -14.17
CA SER A 336 10.18 4.64 -13.53
C SER A 336 10.86 5.94 -13.09
N GLU A 337 12.17 6.10 -13.35
CA GLU A 337 13.02 7.16 -12.78
C GLU A 337 12.91 7.27 -11.24
N GLY A 338 12.64 6.16 -10.56
CA GLY A 338 12.53 6.08 -9.11
C GLY A 338 11.16 6.42 -8.55
N THR A 339 10.15 6.48 -9.41
CA THR A 339 8.76 6.74 -9.02
C THR A 339 7.93 5.48 -9.15
N SER A 340 7.79 4.75 -8.03
CA SER A 340 6.72 3.77 -7.93
C SER A 340 5.41 4.50 -7.72
N VAL A 341 4.44 4.33 -8.64
CA VAL A 341 3.05 4.74 -8.38
C VAL A 341 2.40 3.91 -7.25
N GLY A 342 3.10 2.91 -6.72
CA GLY A 342 2.56 1.90 -5.83
C GLY A 342 1.93 2.49 -4.58
N LEU A 343 2.65 3.32 -3.83
CA LEU A 343 2.15 3.96 -2.61
C LEU A 343 1.97 5.48 -2.74
N TRP A 344 1.95 5.97 -3.98
CA TRP A 344 1.59 7.35 -4.32
C TRP A 344 2.48 8.44 -3.69
N GLY A 345 3.70 8.09 -3.26
CA GLY A 345 4.70 9.02 -2.76
C GLY A 345 4.37 9.67 -1.42
N ARG A 346 3.10 9.82 -1.03
CA ARG A 346 2.71 10.60 0.16
C ARG A 346 2.14 9.76 1.30
N ILE A 347 1.71 8.53 1.01
CA ILE A 347 0.96 7.67 1.93
C ILE A 347 1.87 6.96 2.94
N SER A 348 3.08 6.61 2.51
CA SER A 348 4.06 5.86 3.29
C SER A 348 5.26 6.74 3.60
N ILE A 349 5.77 6.65 4.83
CA ILE A 349 7.01 7.32 5.22
C ILE A 349 8.23 6.67 4.55
N MET A 350 8.13 5.39 4.20
CA MET A 350 9.14 4.63 3.47
C MET A 350 9.08 4.81 1.94
N ASP A 351 8.18 5.68 1.48
CA ASP A 351 8.17 6.26 0.14
C ASP A 351 8.59 7.75 0.27
N TYR A 352 8.21 8.61 -0.65
CA TYR A 352 8.47 10.06 -0.56
C TYR A 352 7.71 10.81 0.56
N GLY A 353 6.96 10.11 1.42
CA GLY A 353 6.09 10.72 2.41
C GLY A 353 6.88 11.39 3.53
N SER A 354 8.14 10.99 3.72
CA SER A 354 9.10 11.69 4.57
C SER A 354 9.28 13.16 4.19
N TYR A 355 8.97 13.57 2.96
CA TYR A 355 9.03 14.96 2.49
C TYR A 355 7.68 15.71 2.54
N ASN A 356 6.61 15.11 3.05
CA ASN A 356 5.33 15.80 3.22
C ASN A 356 5.51 17.09 4.05
N ASN A 357 4.85 18.18 3.63
CA ASN A 357 5.03 19.53 4.18
C ASN A 357 6.50 20.01 4.19
N GLY A 358 7.27 19.63 3.17
CA GLY A 358 8.70 19.91 3.11
C GLY A 358 9.48 19.20 4.23
N GLY A 359 9.08 18.00 4.62
CA GLY A 359 9.72 17.18 5.66
C GLY A 359 9.26 17.46 7.10
N ASN A 360 8.32 18.39 7.27
CA ASN A 360 7.80 18.79 8.58
C ASN A 360 6.64 17.91 9.09
N THR A 361 5.99 17.15 8.21
CA THR A 361 4.80 16.35 8.56
C THR A 361 4.82 14.99 7.83
N PRO A 362 5.69 14.04 8.26
CA PRO A 362 5.65 12.68 7.72
C PRO A 362 4.29 12.02 8.00
N PRO A 363 3.78 11.18 7.09
CA PRO A 363 2.49 10.52 7.28
C PRO A 363 2.54 9.54 8.45
N ASN A 364 1.39 9.23 9.05
CA ASN A 364 1.31 8.06 9.93
C ASN A 364 1.75 6.79 9.20
N TYR A 365 2.27 5.82 9.95
CA TYR A 365 2.53 4.49 9.42
C TYR A 365 1.24 3.93 8.80
N CYS A 366 1.32 3.51 7.54
CA CYS A 366 0.26 2.78 6.86
C CYS A 366 0.15 1.35 7.38
N ALA A 367 -0.95 0.67 7.06
CA ALA A 367 -1.26 -0.68 7.49
C ALA A 367 -0.16 -1.68 7.13
N LEU A 368 0.53 -1.48 6.00
CA LEU A 368 1.67 -2.30 5.61
C LEU A 368 2.86 -2.12 6.57
N GLU A 369 3.17 -0.88 6.94
CA GLU A 369 4.27 -0.56 7.87
C GLU A 369 3.95 -1.05 9.29
N LEU A 370 2.69 -0.89 9.73
CA LEU A 370 2.18 -1.46 10.98
C LEU A 370 2.30 -2.99 11.00
N ASP A 371 1.89 -3.68 9.91
CA ASP A 371 1.98 -5.15 9.75
C ASP A 371 3.43 -5.64 9.75
N MET A 372 4.36 -4.88 9.15
CA MET A 372 5.79 -5.22 9.10
C MET A 372 6.47 -5.08 10.46
N VAL A 373 6.16 -4.02 11.20
CA VAL A 373 6.70 -3.79 12.54
C VAL A 373 6.01 -4.67 13.59
N GLY A 374 4.81 -5.18 13.30
CA GLY A 374 4.04 -6.01 14.22
C GLY A 374 3.30 -5.20 15.28
N ILE A 375 2.84 -3.99 14.94
CA ILE A 375 2.07 -3.10 15.82
C ILE A 375 0.69 -2.80 15.21
N GLY A 376 -0.22 -2.25 16.02
CA GLY A 376 -1.61 -2.02 15.61
C GLY A 376 -2.49 -3.26 15.75
N ASN A 377 -3.71 -3.17 15.25
CA ASN A 377 -4.72 -4.21 15.38
C ASN A 377 -5.10 -4.76 14.00
N CYS A 378 -4.38 -5.80 13.57
CA CYS A 378 -4.65 -6.51 12.32
C CYS A 378 -5.86 -7.44 12.47
N LEU A 379 -6.96 -7.11 11.82
CA LEU A 379 -8.19 -7.90 11.80
C LEU A 379 -8.26 -8.74 10.52
N THR A 380 -8.87 -9.93 10.60
CA THR A 380 -9.17 -10.71 9.38
C THR A 380 -10.40 -10.12 8.70
N LEU A 381 -10.32 -9.92 7.39
CA LEU A 381 -11.48 -9.47 6.61
C LEU A 381 -12.46 -10.63 6.43
N GLU A 382 -13.64 -10.52 7.05
CA GLU A 382 -14.72 -11.50 6.95
C GLU A 382 -15.97 -10.86 6.31
N THR A 383 -16.89 -11.70 5.83
CA THR A 383 -18.15 -11.24 5.24
C THR A 383 -19.03 -10.53 6.27
N GLY A 384 -19.62 -9.40 5.91
CA GLY A 384 -20.50 -8.61 6.79
C GLY A 384 -20.31 -7.11 6.63
N GLU A 385 -20.90 -6.32 7.55
CA GLU A 385 -20.65 -4.88 7.61
C GLU A 385 -19.36 -4.59 8.36
N VAL A 386 -18.53 -3.75 7.76
CA VAL A 386 -17.31 -3.23 8.36
C VAL A 386 -17.46 -1.74 8.58
N SER A 387 -17.12 -1.28 9.77
CA SER A 387 -16.86 0.13 10.08
C SER A 387 -15.41 0.26 10.50
N LEU A 388 -14.70 1.20 9.89
CA LEU A 388 -13.27 1.38 10.07
C LEU A 388 -12.98 2.85 10.36
N LEU A 389 -12.39 3.10 11.53
CA LEU A 389 -11.90 4.43 11.90
C LEU A 389 -10.52 4.68 11.29
N PRO A 390 -10.13 5.96 11.12
CA PRO A 390 -8.81 6.33 10.65
C PRO A 390 -7.69 5.70 11.50
N LEU A 391 -6.59 5.29 10.87
CA LEU A 391 -5.44 4.71 11.57
C LEU A 391 -4.92 5.61 12.70
N SER A 392 -4.98 6.92 12.52
CA SER A 392 -4.61 7.93 13.53
C SER A 392 -5.38 7.81 14.85
N GLN A 393 -6.54 7.15 14.86
CA GLN A 393 -7.40 6.99 16.04
C GLN A 393 -7.24 5.62 16.72
N GLU A 394 -7.38 4.53 15.96
CA GLU A 394 -7.43 3.17 16.55
C GLU A 394 -6.34 2.21 16.02
N LYS A 395 -5.55 2.60 15.02
CA LYS A 395 -4.53 1.75 14.37
C LYS A 395 -5.03 0.35 13.98
N SER A 396 -6.33 0.25 13.67
CA SER A 396 -6.98 -0.98 13.22
C SER A 396 -7.04 -1.00 11.70
N TYR A 397 -6.79 -2.16 11.12
CA TYR A 397 -6.85 -2.39 9.68
C TYR A 397 -7.25 -3.84 9.42
N TYR A 398 -7.80 -4.12 8.24
CA TYR A 398 -8.17 -5.48 7.86
C TYR A 398 -7.14 -6.08 6.89
N LYS A 399 -6.94 -7.38 6.99
CA LYS A 399 -6.07 -8.19 6.13
C LYS A 399 -6.86 -9.35 5.53
N MET A 400 -6.65 -9.60 4.24
CA MET A 400 -7.26 -10.70 3.50
C MET A 400 -6.17 -11.43 2.72
N ALA A 401 -5.94 -12.71 3.01
CA ALA A 401 -5.00 -13.52 2.24
C ALA A 401 -5.54 -13.78 0.81
N SER A 402 -4.65 -13.89 -0.17
CA SER A 402 -5.01 -14.38 -1.51
C SER A 402 -4.91 -15.91 -1.61
N ASP A 403 -5.13 -16.44 -2.81
CA ASP A 403 -4.89 -17.84 -3.16
C ASP A 403 -3.40 -18.20 -3.28
N ILE A 404 -2.49 -17.23 -3.18
CA ILE A 404 -1.04 -17.40 -3.23
C ILE A 404 -0.45 -17.12 -1.84
N PRO A 405 0.22 -18.10 -1.20
CA PRO A 405 0.89 -17.87 0.08
C PRO A 405 1.90 -16.73 0.02
N GLY A 406 1.73 -15.73 0.89
CA GLY A 406 2.56 -14.53 0.95
C GLY A 406 1.99 -13.33 0.17
N GLU A 407 0.95 -13.51 -0.63
CA GLU A 407 0.18 -12.40 -1.23
C GLU A 407 -1.10 -12.15 -0.41
N TYR A 408 -1.42 -10.88 -0.21
CA TYR A 408 -2.55 -10.46 0.62
C TYR A 408 -2.98 -9.01 0.32
N TRP A 409 -4.15 -8.66 0.82
CA TRP A 409 -4.74 -7.34 0.71
C TRP A 409 -4.89 -6.70 2.08
N LEU A 410 -4.65 -5.39 2.16
CA LEU A 410 -4.86 -4.59 3.38
C LEU A 410 -5.90 -3.49 3.15
N PHE A 411 -6.68 -3.19 4.17
CA PHE A 411 -7.74 -2.17 4.14
C PHE A 411 -7.58 -1.24 5.33
N GLU A 412 -7.36 0.04 5.06
CA GLU A 412 -7.20 1.07 6.09
C GLU A 412 -8.05 2.30 5.79
N CYS A 413 -8.37 3.08 6.82
CA CYS A 413 -8.97 4.39 6.67
C CYS A 413 -7.94 5.48 7.00
N ARG A 414 -7.93 6.57 6.21
CA ARG A 414 -7.17 7.80 6.51
C ARG A 414 -8.10 9.01 6.40
N ASP A 415 -7.92 10.02 7.24
CA ASP A 415 -8.82 11.18 7.33
C ASP A 415 -8.18 12.53 6.97
N ASN A 416 -6.92 12.52 6.53
CA ASN A 416 -6.14 13.70 6.14
C ASN A 416 -6.06 14.75 7.26
N ARG A 417 -5.75 14.33 8.50
CA ARG A 417 -5.61 15.20 9.68
C ARG A 417 -4.38 14.84 10.51
N GLY A 418 -3.87 15.82 11.25
CA GLY A 418 -2.67 15.62 12.08
C GLY A 418 -1.48 15.25 11.20
N TRP A 419 -0.80 14.15 11.53
CA TRP A 419 0.29 13.61 10.70
C TRP A 419 -0.12 13.27 9.25
N ASP A 420 -1.41 13.06 9.00
CA ASP A 420 -1.92 12.78 7.65
C ASP A 420 -2.41 14.03 6.89
N GLU A 421 -2.26 15.24 7.43
CA GLU A 421 -2.79 16.48 6.84
C GLU A 421 -2.37 16.71 5.38
N TYR A 422 -1.21 16.17 4.99
CA TYR A 422 -0.58 16.37 3.68
C TYR A 422 -0.67 15.17 2.73
N LEU A 423 -1.51 14.17 3.05
CA LEU A 423 -1.78 13.04 2.14
C LEU A 423 -2.47 13.50 0.86
N GLY A 424 -3.35 14.50 0.93
CA GLY A 424 -4.10 15.01 -0.22
C GLY A 424 -5.40 14.23 -0.53
N GLY A 425 -5.87 13.41 0.40
CA GLY A 425 -7.14 12.67 0.28
C GLY A 425 -7.51 11.92 1.55
N SER A 426 -8.77 11.50 1.64
CA SER A 426 -9.33 10.77 2.79
C SER A 426 -10.34 9.73 2.34
N GLY A 427 -10.51 8.69 3.16
CA GLY A 427 -11.38 7.55 2.89
C GLY A 427 -10.65 6.22 3.08
N LEU A 428 -11.14 5.19 2.40
CA LEU A 428 -10.60 3.84 2.41
C LEU A 428 -9.44 3.73 1.40
N LEU A 429 -8.31 3.21 1.84
CA LEU A 429 -7.21 2.75 0.99
C LEU A 429 -7.19 1.23 0.99
N ILE A 430 -6.93 0.65 -0.18
CA ILE A 430 -6.90 -0.79 -0.42
C ILE A 430 -5.53 -1.12 -1.00
N TYR A 431 -4.72 -1.86 -0.27
CA TYR A 431 -3.38 -2.27 -0.68
C TYR A 431 -3.40 -3.69 -1.22
N HIS A 432 -2.61 -3.95 -2.25
CA HIS A 432 -2.24 -5.28 -2.70
C HIS A 432 -0.75 -5.51 -2.44
N ILE A 433 -0.45 -6.50 -1.62
CA ILE A 433 0.89 -6.83 -1.15
C ILE A 433 1.27 -8.23 -1.62
N ASP A 434 2.44 -8.37 -2.22
CA ASP A 434 3.01 -9.65 -2.62
C ASP A 434 4.39 -9.85 -1.97
N LYS A 435 4.45 -10.76 -0.99
CA LYS A 435 5.68 -11.27 -0.36
C LYS A 435 5.90 -12.75 -0.69
N SER A 436 5.24 -13.26 -1.74
CA SER A 436 5.25 -14.67 -2.10
C SER A 436 6.58 -15.14 -2.68
N LEU A 437 6.72 -16.45 -2.83
CA LEU A 437 7.84 -17.07 -3.55
C LEU A 437 7.63 -17.09 -5.08
N GLN A 438 6.60 -16.42 -5.60
CA GLN A 438 6.34 -16.35 -7.04
C GLN A 438 7.31 -15.40 -7.74
N ASN A 439 7.53 -15.65 -9.02
CA ASN A 439 8.40 -14.83 -9.86
C ASN A 439 7.83 -13.40 -10.00
N ALA A 440 8.62 -12.42 -9.56
CA ALA A 440 8.38 -10.99 -9.72
C ALA A 440 9.41 -10.38 -10.68
N GLY A 441 9.68 -11.06 -11.80
CA GLY A 441 10.49 -10.52 -12.90
C GLY A 441 11.99 -10.54 -12.68
N TYR A 442 12.72 -10.06 -13.67
CA TYR A 442 14.17 -9.94 -13.64
C TYR A 442 14.57 -8.66 -12.90
N SER A 443 15.67 -8.71 -12.17
CA SER A 443 16.34 -7.52 -11.66
C SER A 443 17.63 -7.31 -12.46
N ASP A 444 17.71 -6.20 -13.17
CA ASP A 444 18.90 -5.79 -13.90
C ASP A 444 20.04 -5.42 -12.95
N THR A 445 19.69 -4.90 -11.77
CA THR A 445 20.59 -4.71 -10.63
C THR A 445 21.26 -6.04 -10.26
N TYR A 446 20.48 -7.02 -9.80
CA TYR A 446 21.05 -8.25 -9.26
C TYR A 446 21.39 -9.30 -10.33
N GLN A 447 21.14 -8.99 -11.61
CA GLN A 447 21.28 -9.86 -12.77
C GLN A 447 20.66 -11.25 -12.56
N MET A 448 19.49 -11.29 -11.95
CA MET A 448 18.79 -12.54 -11.66
C MET A 448 17.27 -12.38 -11.69
N ASN A 449 16.57 -13.51 -11.90
CA ASN A 449 15.13 -13.55 -11.65
C ASN A 449 14.86 -13.46 -10.14
N MET A 450 13.98 -12.53 -9.79
CA MET A 450 13.56 -12.24 -8.44
C MET A 450 12.20 -12.88 -8.19
N THR A 451 12.04 -13.48 -7.01
CA THR A 451 10.70 -13.70 -6.47
C THR A 451 10.23 -12.43 -5.76
N ALA A 452 8.94 -12.30 -5.49
CA ALA A 452 8.43 -11.18 -4.71
C ALA A 452 9.14 -11.10 -3.34
N ALA A 453 9.26 -12.21 -2.61
CA ALA A 453 10.02 -12.29 -1.36
C ALA A 453 11.49 -11.81 -1.48
N LYS A 454 12.17 -12.13 -2.60
CA LYS A 454 13.52 -11.62 -2.84
C LYS A 454 13.52 -10.11 -3.03
N ARG A 455 12.53 -9.53 -3.71
CA ARG A 455 12.45 -8.07 -3.89
C ARG A 455 12.38 -7.33 -2.55
N TRP A 456 11.53 -7.76 -1.62
CA TRP A 456 11.50 -7.22 -0.26
C TRP A 456 12.85 -7.30 0.44
N TYR A 457 13.43 -8.49 0.38
CA TYR A 457 14.69 -8.77 1.03
C TYR A 457 15.87 -7.94 0.48
N TYR A 458 15.87 -7.68 -0.82
CA TYR A 458 16.88 -6.89 -1.54
C TYR A 458 16.50 -5.40 -1.63
N ASN A 459 15.44 -4.98 -0.94
CA ASN A 459 14.93 -3.61 -0.91
C ASN A 459 14.51 -3.08 -2.30
N GLU A 460 14.10 -3.97 -3.22
CA GLU A 460 13.59 -3.66 -4.57
C GLU A 460 12.07 -3.87 -4.67
N VAL A 461 11.33 -3.50 -3.62
CA VAL A 461 9.90 -3.82 -3.44
C VAL A 461 9.08 -3.46 -4.70
N ASN A 462 9.30 -2.27 -5.24
CA ASN A 462 8.53 -1.74 -6.35
C ASN A 462 9.34 -1.40 -7.61
N CYS A 463 10.53 -2.00 -7.75
CA CYS A 463 11.43 -1.77 -8.88
C CYS A 463 10.97 -2.36 -10.21
N TRP A 464 9.97 -3.25 -10.22
CA TRP A 464 9.46 -3.82 -11.47
C TRP A 464 8.03 -3.36 -11.73
N PRO A 465 7.81 -2.38 -12.63
CA PRO A 465 6.48 -1.77 -12.84
C PRO A 465 5.42 -2.76 -13.32
N LYS A 466 5.82 -3.89 -13.93
CA LYS A 466 4.90 -4.93 -14.38
C LYS A 466 4.38 -5.82 -13.25
N HIS A 467 5.01 -5.77 -12.07
CA HIS A 467 4.61 -6.50 -10.87
C HIS A 467 5.16 -5.80 -9.62
N GLN A 468 4.45 -4.76 -9.19
CA GLN A 468 4.75 -4.05 -7.96
C GLN A 468 4.42 -4.95 -6.76
N CYS A 469 5.37 -5.15 -5.83
CA CYS A 469 5.14 -6.01 -4.67
C CYS A 469 4.32 -5.30 -3.58
N ALA A 470 4.18 -3.98 -3.63
CA ALA A 470 3.28 -3.22 -2.77
C ALA A 470 2.65 -2.06 -3.55
N TYR A 471 1.34 -2.12 -3.79
CA TYR A 471 0.63 -1.02 -4.45
C TYR A 471 -0.79 -0.80 -3.93
N LEU A 472 -1.34 0.38 -4.21
CA LEU A 472 -2.72 0.76 -3.91
C LEU A 472 -3.64 0.48 -5.10
N ALA A 473 -4.75 -0.22 -4.86
CA ALA A 473 -5.83 -0.32 -5.83
C ALA A 473 -6.58 1.03 -5.92
N GLU A 474 -6.18 1.82 -6.89
CA GLU A 474 -6.73 3.16 -7.15
C GLU A 474 -8.24 3.13 -7.41
N CYS A 475 -9.02 3.93 -6.68
CA CYS A 475 -10.45 4.05 -6.96
C CYS A 475 -10.74 4.48 -8.42
N VAL A 476 -9.93 5.39 -8.95
CA VAL A 476 -9.91 5.79 -10.36
C VAL A 476 -8.59 5.33 -10.98
N PRO A 477 -8.57 4.22 -11.74
CA PRO A 477 -7.32 3.66 -12.25
C PRO A 477 -6.65 4.56 -13.28
N GLY A 478 -5.32 4.67 -13.20
CA GLY A 478 -4.48 5.53 -14.04
C GLY A 478 -4.64 7.02 -13.72
N THR A 479 -5.11 7.34 -12.51
CA THR A 479 -5.22 8.74 -12.09
C THR A 479 -3.84 9.37 -11.90
N GLY A 480 -3.76 10.70 -12.05
CA GLY A 480 -2.61 11.51 -11.62
C GLY A 480 -2.87 12.28 -10.33
N SER A 481 -3.98 12.02 -9.65
CA SER A 481 -4.41 12.75 -8.45
C SER A 481 -4.62 11.79 -7.27
N ILE A 482 -3.87 12.02 -6.20
CA ILE A 482 -3.89 11.17 -5.00
C ILE A 482 -5.29 11.11 -4.35
N SER A 483 -6.07 12.18 -4.45
CA SER A 483 -7.46 12.23 -3.97
C SER A 483 -8.39 11.19 -4.64
N GLN A 484 -8.02 10.70 -5.83
CA GLN A 484 -8.77 9.72 -6.61
C GLN A 484 -8.33 8.27 -6.35
N VAL A 485 -7.33 8.08 -5.48
CA VAL A 485 -6.92 6.75 -4.99
C VAL A 485 -7.87 6.25 -3.91
N PHE A 486 -8.35 7.16 -3.06
CA PHE A 486 -9.23 6.87 -1.94
C PHE A 486 -10.64 6.46 -2.38
N TRP A 487 -11.21 5.48 -1.68
CA TRP A 487 -12.58 5.02 -1.86
C TRP A 487 -13.51 5.58 -0.77
N PRO A 488 -14.76 5.95 -1.10
CA PRO A 488 -15.31 6.04 -2.45
C PRO A 488 -14.85 7.32 -3.16
N ASN A 489 -14.83 7.30 -4.49
CA ASN A 489 -14.64 8.51 -5.31
C ASN A 489 -15.81 8.69 -6.29
N GLY A 490 -16.60 9.74 -6.09
CA GLY A 490 -17.82 9.96 -6.88
C GLY A 490 -18.81 8.79 -6.75
N SER A 491 -19.19 8.18 -7.87
CA SER A 491 -20.08 7.01 -7.91
C SER A 491 -19.34 5.66 -7.78
N ARG A 492 -18.01 5.68 -7.60
CA ARG A 492 -17.19 4.48 -7.42
C ARG A 492 -17.11 4.15 -5.94
N ASN A 493 -17.98 3.24 -5.52
CA ASN A 493 -18.14 2.81 -4.13
C ASN A 493 -18.13 1.28 -3.97
N ALA A 494 -17.47 0.58 -4.91
CA ALA A 494 -17.36 -0.87 -4.88
C ALA A 494 -16.07 -1.36 -5.56
N PHE A 495 -15.46 -2.40 -5.00
CA PHE A 495 -14.26 -3.07 -5.48
C PHE A 495 -14.49 -4.59 -5.47
N SER A 496 -14.51 -5.20 -6.66
CA SER A 496 -14.87 -6.60 -6.89
C SER A 496 -14.13 -7.18 -8.09
N GLY A 497 -14.26 -8.48 -8.35
CA GLY A 497 -13.68 -9.12 -9.53
C GLY A 497 -14.16 -8.53 -10.87
N LYS A 498 -15.28 -7.80 -10.89
CA LYS A 498 -15.88 -7.20 -12.10
C LYS A 498 -15.75 -5.69 -12.20
N THR A 499 -15.23 -5.01 -11.18
CA THR A 499 -15.05 -3.54 -11.22
C THR A 499 -13.83 -3.14 -12.03
N THR A 500 -13.62 -1.83 -12.20
CA THR A 500 -12.38 -1.27 -12.76
C THR A 500 -11.83 -0.22 -11.78
N PRO A 501 -10.73 -0.48 -11.04
CA PRO A 501 -9.91 -1.70 -11.12
C PRO A 501 -10.66 -2.94 -10.62
N ALA A 502 -10.24 -4.10 -11.11
CA ALA A 502 -10.76 -5.39 -10.68
C ALA A 502 -9.99 -5.90 -9.47
N PHE A 503 -10.69 -6.54 -8.54
CA PHE A 503 -10.12 -7.19 -7.35
C PHE A 503 -9.52 -8.55 -7.76
N LEU A 504 -8.30 -8.50 -8.28
CA LEU A 504 -7.59 -9.65 -8.86
C LEU A 504 -6.32 -9.97 -8.07
N HIS A 505 -6.12 -11.25 -7.79
CA HIS A 505 -4.87 -11.78 -7.27
C HIS A 505 -3.80 -11.89 -8.36
N TRP A 506 -2.53 -12.02 -7.98
CA TRP A 506 -1.44 -12.23 -8.95
C TRP A 506 -1.55 -13.57 -9.69
N SER A 507 -2.34 -14.52 -9.18
CA SER A 507 -2.73 -15.73 -9.90
C SER A 507 -3.59 -15.47 -11.14
N GLY A 508 -4.12 -14.25 -11.29
CA GLY A 508 -5.14 -13.88 -12.27
C GLY A 508 -6.56 -14.26 -11.88
N ARG A 509 -6.75 -14.90 -10.70
CA ARG A 509 -8.09 -15.19 -10.17
C ARG A 509 -8.70 -13.95 -9.53
N SER A 510 -10.00 -13.77 -9.73
CA SER A 510 -10.76 -12.77 -8.98
C SER A 510 -10.91 -13.19 -7.52
N SER A 511 -10.88 -12.20 -6.62
CA SER A 511 -11.28 -12.39 -5.24
C SER A 511 -12.71 -12.95 -5.18
N GLU A 512 -12.94 -13.90 -4.28
CA GLU A 512 -14.29 -14.39 -3.96
C GLU A 512 -15.07 -13.37 -3.14
N LEU A 513 -14.36 -12.43 -2.50
CA LEU A 513 -14.94 -11.32 -1.75
C LEU A 513 -15.08 -10.05 -2.60
N SER A 514 -16.16 -9.35 -2.35
CA SER A 514 -16.57 -8.10 -2.96
C SER A 514 -16.68 -7.03 -1.87
N ILE A 515 -16.08 -5.86 -2.07
CA ILE A 515 -16.26 -4.70 -1.19
C ILE A 515 -17.32 -3.80 -1.81
N LEU A 516 -18.47 -3.66 -1.16
CA LEU A 516 -19.64 -2.95 -1.67
C LEU A 516 -20.02 -1.79 -0.76
N ASN A 517 -20.82 -0.86 -1.29
CA ASN A 517 -21.42 0.24 -0.52
C ASN A 517 -20.42 1.07 0.29
N ILE A 518 -19.21 1.24 -0.23
CA ILE A 518 -18.15 1.99 0.43
C ILE A 518 -18.63 3.44 0.61
N ARG A 519 -18.68 3.90 1.86
CA ARG A 519 -19.17 5.23 2.21
C ARG A 519 -18.32 5.84 3.32
N ASN A 520 -17.97 7.11 3.15
CA ASN A 520 -17.40 7.90 4.23
C ASN A 520 -18.46 8.09 5.32
N THR A 521 -18.10 7.77 6.55
CA THR A 521 -18.85 8.16 7.74
C THR A 521 -18.27 9.48 8.26
N GLY A 522 -19.00 10.22 9.10
CA GLY A 522 -18.50 11.50 9.65
C GLY A 522 -17.15 11.39 10.38
N ASN A 523 -16.74 10.18 10.79
CA ASN A 523 -15.54 9.88 11.54
C ASN A 523 -14.65 8.77 10.94
N GLY A 524 -14.94 8.24 9.75
CA GLY A 524 -14.23 7.10 9.16
C GLY A 524 -14.85 6.61 7.86
N VAL A 525 -14.83 5.30 7.64
CA VAL A 525 -15.48 4.64 6.49
C VAL A 525 -16.30 3.43 6.94
N SER A 526 -17.32 3.09 6.14
CA SER A 526 -18.02 1.81 6.28
C SER A 526 -18.26 1.19 4.91
N PHE A 527 -18.32 -0.14 4.87
CA PHE A 527 -18.53 -0.91 3.65
C PHE A 527 -19.07 -2.30 3.99
N THR A 528 -19.67 -2.95 3.00
CA THR A 528 -20.13 -4.34 3.08
C THR A 528 -19.09 -5.24 2.44
N VAL A 529 -18.63 -6.28 3.14
CA VAL A 529 -17.85 -7.36 2.57
C VAL A 529 -18.82 -8.48 2.19
N ALA A 530 -19.03 -8.67 0.89
CA ALA A 530 -19.92 -9.69 0.36
C ALA A 530 -19.10 -10.87 -0.20
N GLY A 531 -19.59 -12.09 0.00
CA GLY A 531 -19.08 -13.27 -0.68
C GLY A 531 -19.69 -13.45 -2.07
N PRO A 532 -19.39 -14.57 -2.75
CA PRO A 532 -19.89 -14.82 -4.11
C PRO A 532 -21.42 -14.95 -4.12
N ILE A 533 -22.05 -14.40 -5.17
CA ILE A 533 -23.48 -14.62 -5.40
C ILE A 533 -23.68 -16.03 -5.99
N SER A 534 -24.69 -16.75 -5.49
CA SER A 534 -25.09 -18.05 -6.02
C SER A 534 -26.60 -18.09 -6.23
N ILE A 535 -27.05 -18.43 -7.45
CA ILE A 535 -28.45 -18.79 -7.69
C ILE A 535 -28.69 -20.16 -7.05
N GLY A 536 -29.66 -20.21 -6.15
CA GLY A 536 -30.10 -21.43 -5.49
C GLY A 536 -31.26 -22.06 -6.25
N LYS A 537 -32.48 -21.84 -5.74
CA LYS A 537 -33.69 -22.47 -6.27
C LYS A 537 -34.29 -21.63 -7.40
N VAL A 538 -34.49 -22.24 -8.57
CA VAL A 538 -35.35 -21.71 -9.64
C VAL A 538 -36.54 -22.63 -9.81
N GLU A 539 -37.72 -22.20 -9.34
CA GLU A 539 -38.95 -22.96 -9.48
C GLU A 539 -39.81 -22.37 -10.59
N THR A 540 -40.02 -23.15 -11.65
CA THR A 540 -40.77 -22.71 -12.83
C THR A 540 -42.22 -23.17 -12.81
N PHE A 541 -43.07 -22.29 -13.33
CA PHE A 541 -44.49 -22.50 -13.54
C PHE A 541 -44.84 -22.22 -15.00
N GLN A 542 -46.13 -22.24 -15.33
CA GLN A 542 -46.58 -22.09 -16.71
C GLN A 542 -46.47 -20.64 -17.21
N ASP A 543 -46.62 -19.69 -16.30
CA ASP A 543 -46.68 -18.25 -16.53
C ASP A 543 -45.80 -17.46 -15.55
N ALA A 544 -44.96 -18.14 -14.78
CA ALA A 544 -44.15 -17.52 -13.75
C ALA A 544 -42.89 -18.32 -13.41
N ALA A 545 -41.96 -17.69 -12.71
CA ALA A 545 -40.83 -18.35 -12.08
C ALA A 545 -40.43 -17.64 -10.78
N ILE A 546 -40.17 -18.42 -9.72
CA ILE A 546 -39.55 -17.92 -8.49
C ILE A 546 -38.06 -18.21 -8.57
N VAL A 547 -37.24 -17.17 -8.42
CA VAL A 547 -35.78 -17.25 -8.43
C VAL A 547 -35.26 -16.84 -7.06
N GLN A 548 -34.57 -17.75 -6.38
CA GLN A 548 -33.90 -17.51 -5.11
C GLN A 548 -32.40 -17.55 -5.28
N TRP A 549 -31.70 -16.65 -4.60
CA TRP A 549 -30.23 -16.61 -4.60
C TRP A 549 -29.71 -16.15 -3.25
N SER A 550 -28.43 -16.42 -3.02
CA SER A 550 -27.74 -16.05 -1.78
C SER A 550 -26.48 -15.26 -2.07
N MET A 551 -26.14 -14.37 -1.14
CA MET A 551 -24.89 -13.63 -1.12
C MET A 551 -24.43 -13.53 0.34
N ALA A 552 -23.33 -14.23 0.68
CA ALA A 552 -22.77 -14.17 2.03
C ALA A 552 -22.38 -12.73 2.39
N GLY A 553 -22.55 -12.33 3.65
CA GLY A 553 -22.23 -10.97 4.12
C GLY A 553 -23.25 -9.88 3.76
N GLY A 554 -24.23 -10.16 2.91
CA GLY A 554 -25.34 -9.24 2.67
C GLY A 554 -26.21 -9.06 3.93
N ASN A 555 -26.51 -7.81 4.28
CA ASN A 555 -27.42 -7.46 5.38
C ASN A 555 -28.82 -7.08 4.85
N ALA A 556 -29.73 -6.69 5.75
CA ALA A 556 -31.11 -6.29 5.44
C ALA A 556 -31.23 -5.12 4.42
N GLU A 557 -30.20 -4.31 4.25
CA GLU A 557 -30.16 -3.17 3.33
C GLU A 557 -29.30 -3.41 2.09
N THR A 558 -28.63 -4.55 1.99
CA THR A 558 -27.74 -4.84 0.86
C THR A 558 -28.58 -5.19 -0.35
N LEU A 559 -28.67 -4.28 -1.32
CA LEU A 559 -29.42 -4.51 -2.54
C LEU A 559 -28.72 -5.53 -3.45
N SER A 560 -29.51 -6.38 -4.08
CA SER A 560 -29.12 -7.19 -5.23
C SER A 560 -30.02 -6.86 -6.41
N TYR A 561 -29.55 -7.07 -7.64
CA TYR A 561 -30.30 -6.80 -8.86
C TYR A 561 -30.53 -8.09 -9.61
N ILE A 562 -31.76 -8.33 -10.05
CA ILE A 562 -32.12 -9.46 -10.90
C ILE A 562 -32.63 -8.95 -12.24
N SER A 563 -32.12 -9.50 -13.34
CA SER A 563 -32.60 -9.22 -14.68
C SER A 563 -33.07 -10.48 -15.38
N LEU A 564 -34.10 -10.33 -16.20
CA LEU A 564 -34.66 -11.40 -17.03
C LEU A 564 -34.60 -10.95 -18.49
N SER A 565 -33.99 -11.78 -19.33
CA SER A 565 -33.95 -11.60 -20.78
C SER A 565 -34.88 -12.60 -21.45
N SER A 566 -35.80 -12.09 -22.25
CA SER A 566 -36.75 -12.91 -23.00
C SER A 566 -36.32 -13.12 -24.46
N PRO A 567 -36.81 -14.18 -25.14
CA PRO A 567 -36.48 -14.43 -26.55
C PRO A 567 -36.93 -13.34 -27.53
N ASP A 568 -37.93 -12.54 -27.15
CA ASP A 568 -38.44 -11.40 -27.91
C ASP A 568 -37.68 -10.09 -27.63
N GLY A 569 -36.61 -10.14 -26.83
CA GLY A 569 -35.70 -9.02 -26.60
C GLY A 569 -36.18 -8.01 -25.55
N GLN A 570 -37.09 -8.40 -24.65
CA GLN A 570 -37.40 -7.59 -23.48
C GLN A 570 -36.44 -7.96 -22.35
N ASP A 571 -35.73 -6.94 -21.86
CA ASP A 571 -34.92 -7.03 -20.65
C ASP A 571 -35.60 -6.23 -19.54
N ILE A 572 -35.94 -6.92 -18.45
CA ILE A 572 -36.37 -6.27 -17.20
C ILE A 572 -35.25 -6.38 -16.18
N GLU A 573 -35.00 -5.31 -15.42
CA GLU A 573 -34.04 -5.31 -14.31
C GLU A 573 -34.71 -4.74 -13.06
N ILE A 574 -34.54 -5.43 -11.95
CA ILE A 574 -35.27 -5.18 -10.71
C ILE A 574 -34.29 -5.17 -9.54
N SER A 575 -34.38 -4.15 -8.69
CA SER A 575 -33.64 -4.09 -7.42
C SER A 575 -34.41 -4.83 -6.33
N VAL A 576 -33.74 -5.71 -5.61
CA VAL A 576 -34.32 -6.64 -4.64
C VAL A 576 -33.61 -6.48 -3.30
N LYS A 577 -34.40 -6.26 -2.24
CA LYS A 577 -33.93 -6.35 -0.86
C LYS A 577 -33.97 -7.81 -0.39
N PRO A 578 -33.08 -8.22 0.51
CA PRO A 578 -33.11 -9.58 1.04
C PRO A 578 -34.36 -9.79 1.92
N TYR A 579 -34.97 -10.98 1.83
CA TYR A 579 -36.06 -11.38 2.73
C TYR A 579 -35.51 -11.93 4.06
N SER A 580 -34.25 -12.36 4.07
CA SER A 580 -33.46 -12.74 5.25
C SER A 580 -32.00 -12.43 4.97
N THR A 581 -31.16 -12.25 6.00
CA THR A 581 -29.74 -11.88 5.86
C THR A 581 -29.04 -12.74 4.79
N GLY A 582 -28.57 -12.09 3.72
CA GLY A 582 -27.89 -12.74 2.60
C GLY A 582 -28.76 -13.60 1.68
N LEU A 583 -30.09 -13.63 1.85
CA LEU A 583 -31.03 -14.43 1.08
C LEU A 583 -32.05 -13.56 0.36
N TYR A 584 -32.19 -13.80 -0.94
CA TYR A 584 -32.99 -12.98 -1.84
C TYR A 584 -33.94 -13.86 -2.65
N SER A 585 -35.09 -13.31 -3.01
CA SER A 585 -36.06 -13.96 -3.87
C SER A 585 -36.76 -12.93 -4.74
N TYR A 586 -37.08 -13.33 -5.96
CA TYR A 586 -37.95 -12.56 -6.83
C TYR A 586 -38.82 -13.48 -7.68
N THR A 587 -40.05 -13.06 -7.88
CA THR A 587 -41.06 -13.79 -8.62
C THR A 587 -41.38 -13.05 -9.91
N PHE A 588 -41.00 -13.65 -11.04
CA PHE A 588 -41.42 -13.18 -12.35
C PHE A 588 -42.82 -13.71 -12.67
N GLU A 589 -43.72 -12.81 -13.05
CA GLU A 589 -45.12 -13.09 -13.40
C GLU A 589 -45.37 -12.79 -14.88
N GLY A 590 -46.43 -13.37 -15.46
CA GLY A 590 -46.87 -13.07 -16.82
C GLY A 590 -45.96 -13.59 -17.93
N LEU A 591 -45.17 -14.63 -17.64
CA LEU A 591 -44.30 -15.28 -18.60
C LEU A 591 -45.12 -16.12 -19.60
N SER A 592 -44.55 -16.33 -20.79
CA SER A 592 -45.15 -17.21 -21.80
C SER A 592 -44.83 -18.68 -21.52
N GLU A 593 -45.77 -19.59 -21.79
CA GLU A 593 -45.56 -21.04 -21.60
C GLU A 593 -44.53 -21.61 -22.58
N LYS A 594 -43.80 -22.66 -22.16
CA LYS A 594 -42.77 -23.33 -22.97
C LYS A 594 -41.70 -22.38 -23.53
N THR A 595 -41.43 -21.29 -22.83
CA THR A 595 -40.47 -20.27 -23.24
C THR A 595 -39.25 -20.34 -22.33
N THR A 596 -38.06 -20.37 -22.94
CA THR A 596 -36.79 -20.28 -22.21
C THR A 596 -36.45 -18.83 -21.97
N TYR A 597 -36.09 -18.52 -20.72
CA TYR A 597 -35.62 -17.22 -20.28
C TYR A 597 -34.21 -17.36 -19.71
N SER A 598 -33.40 -16.32 -19.88
CA SER A 598 -32.14 -16.17 -19.16
C SER A 598 -32.34 -15.23 -17.98
N VAL A 599 -31.87 -15.63 -16.81
CA VAL A 599 -31.90 -14.83 -15.60
C VAL A 599 -30.48 -14.55 -15.14
N LYS A 600 -30.23 -13.30 -14.75
CA LYS A 600 -28.97 -12.84 -14.19
C LYS A 600 -29.22 -12.18 -12.84
N VAL A 601 -28.46 -12.56 -11.82
CA VAL A 601 -28.42 -11.83 -10.55
C VAL A 601 -27.07 -11.14 -10.40
N SER A 602 -27.05 -9.93 -9.84
CA SER A 602 -25.83 -9.12 -9.72
C SER A 602 -25.81 -8.22 -8.49
N THR A 603 -24.61 -7.87 -8.01
CA THR A 603 -24.41 -6.95 -6.86
C THR A 603 -24.63 -5.48 -7.22
N LYS A 604 -24.62 -5.13 -8.51
CA LYS A 604 -24.73 -3.75 -8.98
C LYS A 604 -25.63 -3.64 -10.20
N LYS A 605 -26.42 -2.56 -10.22
CA LYS A 605 -27.27 -2.19 -11.34
C LYS A 605 -26.50 -2.20 -12.67
N GLY A 606 -27.15 -2.67 -13.73
CA GLY A 606 -26.58 -2.86 -15.06
C GLY A 606 -25.64 -4.05 -15.18
N GLY A 607 -25.59 -4.94 -14.18
CA GLY A 607 -24.76 -6.15 -14.20
C GLY A 607 -23.25 -5.92 -14.19
N SER A 608 -22.81 -4.71 -13.78
CA SER A 608 -21.39 -4.31 -13.77
C SER A 608 -20.62 -4.77 -12.53
N GLY A 609 -21.32 -5.35 -11.54
CA GLY A 609 -20.72 -6.00 -10.37
C GLY A 609 -20.61 -7.51 -10.57
N ASP A 610 -20.22 -8.22 -9.50
CA ASP A 610 -20.29 -9.68 -9.49
C ASP A 610 -21.70 -10.14 -9.85
N SER A 611 -21.76 -11.17 -10.70
CA SER A 611 -23.02 -11.69 -11.22
C SER A 611 -22.92 -13.16 -11.55
N VAL A 612 -24.08 -13.82 -11.52
CA VAL A 612 -24.25 -15.21 -11.94
C VAL A 612 -25.51 -15.30 -12.79
N GLU A 613 -25.45 -16.14 -13.81
CA GLU A 613 -26.50 -16.32 -14.80
C GLU A 613 -27.00 -17.77 -14.77
N SER A 614 -28.28 -17.96 -15.07
CA SER A 614 -28.92 -19.26 -15.24
C SER A 614 -29.99 -19.15 -16.31
N GLU A 615 -30.39 -20.27 -16.89
CA GLU A 615 -31.55 -20.34 -17.77
C GLU A 615 -32.66 -21.17 -17.13
N PHE A 616 -33.91 -20.86 -17.47
CA PHE A 616 -35.04 -21.69 -17.10
C PHE A 616 -36.11 -21.68 -18.19
N THR A 617 -36.90 -22.75 -18.27
CA THR A 617 -38.02 -22.87 -19.21
C THR A 617 -39.33 -22.99 -18.44
N THR A 618 -40.31 -22.16 -18.82
CA THR A 618 -41.67 -22.24 -18.26
C THR A 618 -42.37 -23.53 -18.68
N LYS A 619 -43.27 -24.00 -17.83
CA LYS A 619 -44.03 -25.24 -18.05
C LYS A 619 -45.14 -25.03 -19.08
N SER A 620 -45.66 -26.12 -19.63
CA SER A 620 -46.80 -26.09 -20.53
C SER A 620 -48.12 -26.11 -19.79
N PHE A 621 -49.15 -25.49 -20.37
CA PHE A 621 -50.53 -25.76 -20.01
C PHE A 621 -50.92 -27.20 -20.38
N TYR A 622 -51.67 -27.84 -19.48
CA TYR A 622 -52.25 -29.14 -19.74
C TYR A 622 -53.46 -28.97 -20.66
N ASN A 623 -53.52 -29.78 -21.71
CA ASN A 623 -54.70 -29.85 -22.56
C ASN A 623 -55.89 -30.35 -21.72
N ASP A 624 -57.01 -29.65 -21.78
CA ASP A 624 -58.27 -29.99 -21.10
C ASP A 624 -58.20 -30.10 -19.56
N GLY A 625 -57.16 -29.54 -18.92
CA GLY A 625 -57.02 -29.55 -17.46
C GLY A 625 -57.88 -28.48 -16.77
N TYR A 626 -58.41 -28.78 -15.59
CA TYR A 626 -58.99 -27.78 -14.70
C TYR A 626 -57.89 -27.05 -13.91
N PRO A 627 -58.10 -25.78 -13.52
CA PRO A 627 -57.23 -25.08 -12.60
C PRO A 627 -57.02 -25.86 -11.29
N PHE A 628 -55.79 -25.89 -10.77
CA PHE A 628 -55.47 -26.57 -9.51
C PHE A 628 -54.35 -25.90 -8.73
N ILE A 629 -54.38 -26.00 -7.39
CA ILE A 629 -53.30 -25.48 -6.53
C ILE A 629 -52.05 -26.34 -6.72
N TYR A 630 -50.92 -25.70 -7.04
CA TYR A 630 -49.64 -26.36 -7.20
C TYR A 630 -49.05 -26.73 -5.84
N LEU A 631 -48.84 -28.02 -5.61
CA LEU A 631 -48.39 -28.58 -4.33
C LEU A 631 -47.23 -29.57 -4.49
N ASN A 632 -46.65 -29.65 -5.69
CA ASN A 632 -45.65 -30.66 -6.02
C ASN A 632 -44.28 -30.37 -5.40
N SER A 633 -43.99 -29.11 -5.06
CA SER A 633 -42.76 -28.71 -4.37
C SER A 633 -42.84 -28.77 -2.85
N ALA A 634 -44.01 -29.16 -2.30
CA ALA A 634 -44.20 -29.26 -0.86
C ALA A 634 -43.61 -30.56 -0.33
N ASP A 635 -42.80 -30.48 0.73
CA ASP A 635 -42.31 -31.66 1.42
C ASP A 635 -43.48 -32.46 2.01
N ARG A 636 -43.40 -33.79 1.85
CA ARG A 636 -44.38 -34.72 2.40
C ARG A 636 -43.69 -35.85 3.12
N ASP A 637 -44.30 -36.32 4.19
CA ASP A 637 -43.88 -37.55 4.84
C ASP A 637 -44.20 -38.79 3.97
N SER A 638 -43.81 -39.97 4.44
CA SER A 638 -44.06 -41.24 3.74
C SER A 638 -45.56 -41.57 3.59
N GLU A 639 -46.43 -40.93 4.34
CA GLU A 639 -47.89 -41.10 4.30
C GLU A 639 -48.57 -40.02 3.44
N GLY A 640 -47.82 -39.05 2.91
CA GLY A 640 -48.31 -37.97 2.05
C GLY A 640 -48.80 -36.73 2.78
N TYR A 641 -48.67 -36.67 4.11
CA TYR A 641 -48.98 -35.47 4.90
C TYR A 641 -47.89 -34.42 4.71
N PHE A 642 -48.27 -33.15 4.86
CA PHE A 642 -47.30 -32.06 4.80
C PHE A 642 -46.40 -32.10 6.02
N VAL A 643 -45.11 -31.87 5.84
CA VAL A 643 -44.18 -31.76 6.96
C VAL A 643 -44.31 -30.35 7.56
N CYS A 644 -44.26 -30.21 8.88
CA CYS A 644 -44.22 -28.88 9.49
C CYS A 644 -42.99 -28.10 8.99
N GLY A 645 -43.20 -26.92 8.41
CA GLY A 645 -42.17 -26.13 7.75
C GLY A 645 -42.15 -26.26 6.22
N SER A 646 -42.98 -27.11 5.60
CA SER A 646 -43.08 -27.21 4.15
C SER A 646 -43.41 -25.85 3.51
N GLN A 647 -42.73 -25.54 2.41
CA GLN A 647 -42.92 -24.29 1.67
C GLN A 647 -43.86 -24.48 0.48
N LEU A 648 -44.87 -23.62 0.35
CA LEU A 648 -45.81 -23.59 -0.77
C LEU A 648 -45.64 -22.32 -1.59
N PRO A 649 -45.48 -22.38 -2.92
CA PRO A 649 -45.27 -21.20 -3.75
C PRO A 649 -46.54 -20.37 -4.01
N LEU A 650 -47.69 -20.76 -3.40
CA LEU A 650 -48.99 -20.13 -3.60
C LEU A 650 -49.34 -19.90 -5.09
N ARG A 651 -49.27 -20.97 -5.89
CA ARG A 651 -49.56 -20.95 -7.34
C ARG A 651 -50.75 -21.82 -7.74
N VAL A 652 -51.46 -21.38 -8.77
CA VAL A 652 -52.50 -22.16 -9.46
C VAL A 652 -51.99 -22.54 -10.84
N PHE A 653 -51.99 -23.84 -11.15
CA PHE A 653 -51.71 -24.34 -12.49
C PHE A 653 -52.97 -24.36 -13.34
N ASN A 654 -52.78 -24.24 -14.64
CA ASN A 654 -53.82 -24.25 -15.66
C ASN A 654 -54.89 -23.13 -15.62
N ALA A 655 -54.70 -22.09 -14.80
CA ALA A 655 -55.57 -20.91 -14.80
C ALA A 655 -55.19 -19.93 -15.93
N ARG A 656 -55.67 -20.19 -17.15
CA ARG A 656 -55.41 -19.31 -18.32
C ARG A 656 -56.08 -17.94 -18.16
N ASN A 657 -55.42 -16.87 -18.61
CA ASN A 657 -55.93 -15.49 -18.55
C ASN A 657 -56.36 -15.05 -17.13
N CYS A 658 -55.66 -15.56 -16.12
CA CYS A 658 -55.84 -15.13 -14.74
C CYS A 658 -55.44 -13.65 -14.60
N ALA A 659 -56.30 -12.84 -13.99
CA ALA A 659 -56.02 -11.45 -13.66
C ALA A 659 -55.36 -11.35 -12.28
N ASN A 660 -55.86 -12.11 -11.30
CA ASN A 660 -55.35 -12.09 -9.93
C ASN A 660 -55.68 -13.41 -9.20
N VAL A 661 -54.83 -13.81 -8.26
CA VAL A 661 -55.12 -14.89 -7.32
C VAL A 661 -54.93 -14.38 -5.89
N ARG A 662 -56.00 -14.44 -5.11
CA ARG A 662 -55.98 -14.15 -3.67
C ARG A 662 -55.98 -15.44 -2.87
N TRP A 663 -55.11 -15.54 -1.87
CA TRP A 663 -54.94 -16.75 -1.06
C TRP A 663 -55.45 -16.56 0.36
N THR A 664 -56.14 -17.57 0.90
CA THR A 664 -56.49 -17.60 2.32
C THR A 664 -56.21 -18.95 2.96
N PHE A 665 -55.90 -18.93 4.26
CA PHE A 665 -55.78 -20.11 5.10
C PHE A 665 -56.70 -19.96 6.31
N ASP A 666 -57.64 -20.88 6.47
CA ASP A 666 -58.73 -20.81 7.47
C ASP A 666 -59.47 -19.46 7.48
N GLY A 667 -59.65 -18.90 6.28
CA GLY A 667 -60.38 -17.65 6.06
C GLY A 667 -59.57 -16.38 6.33
N ARG A 668 -58.30 -16.48 6.69
CA ARG A 668 -57.38 -15.34 6.83
C ARG A 668 -56.51 -15.23 5.59
N ASP A 669 -56.26 -14.00 5.15
CA ASP A 669 -55.37 -13.76 4.03
C ASP A 669 -53.96 -14.23 4.37
N ILE A 670 -53.31 -14.86 3.40
CA ILE A 670 -51.91 -15.26 3.50
C ILE A 670 -51.14 -14.63 2.34
N GLU A 671 -49.95 -14.15 2.66
CA GLU A 671 -48.95 -13.69 1.71
C GLU A 671 -47.72 -14.59 1.88
N ASP A 672 -46.83 -14.60 0.89
CA ASP A 672 -45.54 -15.26 1.05
C ASP A 672 -44.67 -14.51 2.07
N ASP A 673 -43.67 -15.19 2.63
CA ASP A 673 -42.77 -14.62 3.64
C ASP A 673 -41.65 -13.74 3.05
N GLY A 674 -41.80 -13.28 1.81
CA GLY A 674 -40.79 -12.58 1.01
C GLY A 674 -39.84 -13.53 0.28
N SER A 675 -39.86 -14.82 0.58
CA SER A 675 -39.09 -15.82 -0.17
C SER A 675 -39.78 -16.29 -1.45
N GLY A 676 -41.00 -15.82 -1.75
CA GLY A 676 -41.86 -16.38 -2.79
C GLY A 676 -42.64 -17.62 -2.35
N TYR A 677 -42.54 -18.01 -1.07
CA TYR A 677 -43.26 -19.15 -0.51
C TYR A 677 -43.99 -18.79 0.79
N TRP A 678 -45.07 -19.51 1.06
CA TRP A 678 -45.74 -19.53 2.35
C TRP A 678 -45.38 -20.80 3.11
N THR A 679 -45.02 -20.65 4.38
CA THR A 679 -44.60 -21.77 5.24
C THR A 679 -45.81 -22.41 5.95
N VAL A 680 -46.02 -23.70 5.71
CA VAL A 680 -47.05 -24.52 6.36
C VAL A 680 -46.63 -24.86 7.78
N LYS A 681 -47.45 -24.51 8.77
CA LYS A 681 -47.16 -24.77 10.20
C LYS A 681 -48.20 -25.62 10.91
N THR A 682 -49.44 -25.61 10.43
CA THR A 682 -50.57 -26.26 11.10
C THR A 682 -51.55 -26.83 10.08
N ASP A 683 -52.43 -27.71 10.53
CA ASP A 683 -53.62 -28.13 9.80
C ASP A 683 -54.49 -26.91 9.45
N GLY A 684 -55.22 -27.01 8.33
CA GLY A 684 -56.21 -26.00 7.94
C GLY A 684 -56.67 -26.12 6.51
N LEU A 685 -57.47 -25.15 6.06
CA LEU A 685 -58.03 -25.10 4.72
C LEU A 685 -57.40 -23.95 3.91
N LEU A 686 -56.58 -24.31 2.92
CA LEU A 686 -56.03 -23.39 1.93
C LEU A 686 -57.06 -23.14 0.82
N LYS A 687 -57.25 -21.88 0.44
CA LYS A 687 -58.12 -21.48 -0.68
C LYS A 687 -57.39 -20.51 -1.62
N ALA A 688 -57.54 -20.76 -2.91
CA ALA A 688 -57.19 -19.83 -3.98
C ALA A 688 -58.48 -19.25 -4.55
N TYR A 689 -58.62 -17.94 -4.53
CA TYR A 689 -59.68 -17.18 -5.19
C TYR A 689 -59.09 -16.61 -6.46
N ILE A 690 -59.57 -17.07 -7.60
CA ILE A 690 -59.03 -16.76 -8.93
C ILE A 690 -60.01 -15.81 -9.61
N ASP A 691 -59.53 -14.63 -9.97
CA ASP A 691 -60.26 -13.68 -10.79
C ASP A 691 -59.68 -13.72 -12.21
N TYR A 692 -60.52 -13.98 -13.20
CA TYR A 692 -60.12 -14.02 -14.61
C TYR A 692 -60.32 -12.66 -15.28
N GLN A 693 -59.56 -12.42 -16.36
CA GLN A 693 -59.63 -11.15 -17.11
C GLN A 693 -61.00 -10.85 -17.73
N ASP A 694 -61.83 -11.88 -17.95
CA ASP A 694 -63.20 -11.74 -18.46
C ASP A 694 -64.24 -11.39 -17.37
N GLY A 695 -63.79 -11.27 -16.11
CA GLY A 695 -64.63 -10.97 -14.95
C GLY A 695 -65.26 -12.20 -14.28
N SER A 696 -65.02 -13.41 -14.79
CA SER A 696 -65.39 -14.65 -14.10
C SER A 696 -64.47 -14.92 -12.91
N ASN A 697 -64.93 -15.74 -11.96
CA ASN A 697 -64.13 -16.15 -10.80
C ASN A 697 -64.29 -17.64 -10.49
N GLU A 698 -63.27 -18.21 -9.84
CA GLU A 698 -63.23 -19.58 -9.39
C GLU A 698 -62.59 -19.68 -8.00
N ILE A 699 -63.03 -20.64 -7.18
CA ILE A 699 -62.44 -20.90 -5.87
C ILE A 699 -61.98 -22.34 -5.80
N ILE A 700 -60.69 -22.54 -5.63
CA ILE A 700 -60.09 -23.86 -5.41
C ILE A 700 -59.73 -23.97 -3.94
N SER A 701 -60.07 -25.10 -3.31
CA SER A 701 -59.75 -25.33 -1.91
C SER A 701 -59.00 -26.65 -1.71
N LYS A 702 -58.04 -26.64 -0.79
CA LYS A 702 -57.25 -27.80 -0.40
C LYS A 702 -57.13 -27.85 1.12
N ARG A 703 -57.55 -28.97 1.71
CA ARG A 703 -57.25 -29.24 3.12
C ARG A 703 -55.78 -29.64 3.26
N ILE A 704 -55.07 -28.92 4.10
CA ILE A 704 -53.68 -29.16 4.50
C ILE A 704 -53.71 -29.89 5.84
N THR A 705 -52.98 -31.00 5.93
CA THR A 705 -52.80 -31.78 7.15
C THR A 705 -51.30 -31.96 7.36
N VAL A 706 -50.83 -31.52 8.51
CA VAL A 706 -49.43 -31.44 8.91
C VAL A 706 -49.14 -32.53 9.93
N LYS A 707 -48.07 -33.29 9.72
CA LYS A 707 -47.60 -34.29 10.68
C LYS A 707 -46.14 -34.10 11.05
#